data_AF-A0A7I8VKG1-F1
#
_entry.id   AF-A0A7I8VKG1-F1
#
_cell.length_a   1.000
_cell.length_b   1.000
_cell.length_c   1.000
_cell.angle_alpha   90.00
_cell.angle_beta   90.00
_cell.angle_gamma   90.00
#
_symmetry.space_group_name_H-M   'P 1'
#
loop_
_entity.id
_entity.type
_entity.pdbx_description
1 polymer ?
#
loop_
_entity_poly.entity_id
_entity_poly.type
_entity_poly.pdbx_seq_one_letter_code
_entity_poly.pdbx_strand_id
1 'polypeptide(L)'
;MNSSQQEEKEEDQFGPSVDSTDMEERIAARRLRIKKRLEAIRRAEMGEDLDANKQIEEELSRSRKQMEKSRIKLTKLREDGVKLVTNIRVGADAREQSRRLTEEDSKRHRKERLDGEAKAGGERFEEITRKWESALQKEIPQDLYEMLTQQKNGCDALIEEKNKLINDFQSELKNKDNEYVKDLKKMAHDIDLMLIRMDEQVKKLTESYRKELMEIENEFVLERNELLETQGAKWELTMKCRRDKEEEYLKSREKRVEDHEKQLRHKRIADAEEYNKVKIQLETDVQNAEQQLQQLRATYQLNQEKLEYNFQVLRKRDEENTITKSQQKRKITRLQDVLTNLKAKLAKQEKQYKDENANLTDDYKRLTDQFKELQKKSRHFLGIDAAKFRDVWIMNENEAKDYLNKVLECDKLIHEQQLGMAWPVSDIAFTENIGPLASEEQRKKNTITAHQVAEEILSTNQSRASEEWERKKSAILEKFPPVLIKKILELLCDESGFLIEEKLNRLLEPLEANERCLMKLDSIFSALKVDTADDVDVLSKYFVHITEPKEDQNENQNEERGEEEEPDEGVEEGDMEDETSSENMQSKDTLIHPNLVLKALRQFVEDNRQQAKVVVKSAEFEIASLKERDASEDQKYWMSYPAVLTEEKKQIWSALSQGLEKYHDVLASRANLLTETDSLRQQNAELRMLLHQYVNSKVNKELEIPPTKVLQFELNN
;
A
#
# COMPACT_ATOMS: atom_id res chain seq x y z
N MET A 1 9.64 40.65 28.97
CA MET A 1 11.06 40.38 28.69
C MET A 1 11.15 39.05 27.98
N ASN A 2 11.33 39.13 26.66
CA ASN A 2 11.86 38.13 25.70
C ASN A 2 11.29 38.52 24.34
N SER A 3 11.88 39.57 23.78
CA SER A 3 11.67 40.02 22.41
C SER A 3 13.04 40.40 21.89
N SER A 4 13.86 39.38 21.62
CA SER A 4 15.20 39.49 21.02
C SER A 4 15.69 38.08 20.73
N GLN A 5 15.37 37.55 19.55
CA GLN A 5 16.10 36.48 18.84
C GLN A 5 15.25 36.01 17.66
N GLN A 6 15.35 36.71 16.54
CA GLN A 6 15.14 36.19 15.18
C GLN A 6 15.44 37.30 14.17
N GLU A 7 16.69 37.77 14.18
CA GLU A 7 17.30 38.46 13.05
C GLU A 7 18.67 37.83 12.91
N GLU A 8 18.84 37.04 11.86
CA GLU A 8 20.09 36.62 11.19
C GLU A 8 19.93 35.21 10.59
N LYS A 9 19.60 35.19 9.29
CA LYS A 9 20.07 34.27 8.22
C LYS A 9 19.07 34.24 7.06
N GLU A 10 18.93 35.37 6.37
CA GLU A 10 18.63 35.34 4.94
C GLU A 10 19.97 35.54 4.23
N GLU A 11 20.68 34.44 3.96
CA GLU A 11 21.74 34.45 2.97
C GLU A 11 21.08 34.46 1.59
N ASP A 12 21.30 35.55 0.87
CA ASP A 12 20.89 35.77 -0.51
C ASP A 12 21.34 34.61 -1.43
N GLN A 13 20.42 33.69 -1.75
CA GLN A 13 20.56 32.83 -2.92
C GLN A 13 20.23 33.63 -4.18
N PHE A 14 21.19 34.41 -4.68
CA PHE A 14 21.13 34.96 -6.04
C PHE A 14 21.18 33.81 -7.05
N GLY A 15 20.00 33.40 -7.53
CA GLY A 15 19.90 32.52 -8.69
C GLY A 15 20.37 33.20 -9.98
N PRO A 16 20.62 32.43 -11.06
CA PRO A 16 21.13 32.98 -12.34
C PRO A 16 20.24 34.11 -12.87
N SER A 17 20.83 35.28 -13.09
CA SER A 17 20.13 36.48 -13.55
C SER A 17 20.16 36.62 -15.08
N VAL A 18 19.06 37.10 -15.67
CA VAL A 18 18.95 37.35 -17.11
C VAL A 18 19.78 38.57 -17.54
N ASP A 19 20.10 39.43 -16.58
CA ASP A 19 20.86 40.67 -16.77
C ASP A 19 22.35 40.51 -16.40
N SER A 20 22.80 39.27 -16.15
CA SER A 20 24.22 38.98 -15.93
C SER A 20 25.04 39.25 -17.19
N THR A 21 26.27 39.72 -17.01
CA THR A 21 27.24 39.95 -18.09
C THR A 21 27.74 38.62 -18.68
N ASP A 22 27.66 37.53 -17.92
CA ASP A 22 28.07 36.20 -18.35
C ASP A 22 27.03 35.50 -19.24
N MET A 23 27.48 34.90 -20.33
CA MET A 23 26.63 34.24 -21.32
C MET A 23 26.01 32.96 -20.77
N GLU A 24 26.74 32.20 -19.95
CA GLU A 24 26.27 30.93 -19.39
C GLU A 24 25.18 31.14 -18.34
N GLU A 25 25.33 32.14 -17.47
CA GLU A 25 24.29 32.53 -16.52
C GLU A 25 23.00 33.00 -17.21
N ARG A 26 23.10 33.75 -18.31
CA ARG A 26 21.91 34.14 -19.11
C ARG A 26 21.22 32.95 -19.76
N ILE A 27 21.97 31.97 -20.25
CA ILE A 27 21.43 30.73 -20.82
C ILE A 27 20.78 29.88 -19.73
N ALA A 28 21.41 29.76 -18.56
CA ALA A 28 20.86 29.05 -17.41
C ALA A 28 19.57 29.72 -16.90
N ALA A 29 19.55 31.05 -16.78
CA ALA A 29 18.38 31.83 -16.39
C ALA A 29 17.23 31.69 -17.40
N ARG A 30 17.52 31.71 -18.72
CA ARG A 30 16.51 31.46 -19.77
C ARG A 30 15.99 30.04 -19.75
N ARG A 31 16.85 29.03 -19.57
CA ARG A 31 16.45 27.62 -19.44
C ARG A 31 15.55 27.41 -18.21
N LEU A 32 15.89 28.02 -17.08
CA LEU A 32 15.08 28.00 -15.86
C LEU A 32 13.71 28.68 -16.07
N ARG A 33 13.67 29.82 -16.77
CA ARG A 33 12.41 30.52 -17.08
C ARG A 33 11.53 29.70 -18.03
N ILE A 34 12.10 29.06 -19.05
CA ILE A 34 11.38 28.17 -19.98
C ILE A 34 10.88 26.93 -19.24
N LYS A 35 11.71 26.32 -18.38
CA LYS A 35 11.32 25.17 -17.56
C LYS A 35 10.16 25.52 -16.63
N LYS A 36 10.22 26.64 -15.91
CA LYS A 36 9.11 27.14 -15.06
C LYS A 36 7.84 27.41 -15.87
N ARG A 37 7.97 27.94 -17.10
CA ARG A 37 6.81 28.20 -17.98
C ARG A 37 6.16 26.92 -18.49
N LEU A 38 6.96 25.91 -18.87
CA LEU A 38 6.46 24.58 -19.24
C LEU A 38 5.83 23.86 -18.05
N GLU A 39 6.39 24.01 -16.85
CA GLU A 39 5.82 23.45 -15.63
C GLU A 39 4.51 24.12 -15.23
N ALA A 40 4.39 25.44 -15.43
CA ALA A 40 3.15 26.18 -15.21
C ALA A 40 2.06 25.80 -16.21
N ILE A 41 2.41 25.57 -17.49
CA ILE A 41 1.47 25.05 -18.50
C ILE A 41 1.02 23.64 -18.12
N ARG A 42 1.95 22.76 -17.72
CA ARG A 42 1.65 21.40 -17.29
C ARG A 42 0.77 21.35 -16.03
N ARG A 43 0.94 22.30 -15.09
CA ARG A 43 0.07 22.44 -13.90
C ARG A 43 -1.32 23.00 -14.24
N ALA A 44 -1.40 23.92 -15.20
CA ALA A 44 -2.68 24.46 -15.68
C ALA A 44 -3.51 23.39 -16.45
N GLU A 45 -2.87 22.51 -17.21
CA GLU A 45 -3.52 21.37 -17.88
C GLU A 45 -4.05 20.32 -16.89
N MET A 46 -3.49 20.27 -15.67
CA MET A 46 -3.90 19.36 -14.59
C MET A 46 -4.97 19.96 -13.66
N GLY A 47 -5.42 21.20 -13.91
CA GLY A 47 -6.50 21.84 -13.14
C GLY A 47 -6.13 22.19 -11.69
N GLU A 48 -4.84 22.32 -11.36
CA GLU A 48 -4.41 22.83 -10.06
C GLU A 48 -4.38 24.36 -10.07
N ASP A 49 -5.25 24.95 -9.25
CA ASP A 49 -5.46 26.38 -9.10
C ASP A 49 -4.16 27.11 -8.67
N LEU A 50 -3.80 28.19 -9.38
CA LEU A 50 -2.49 28.85 -9.29
C LEU A 50 -2.31 29.79 -8.09
N ASP A 51 -3.25 29.82 -7.14
CA ASP A 51 -3.23 30.71 -5.96
C ASP A 51 -2.96 29.99 -4.62
N ALA A 52 -2.58 28.71 -4.62
CA ALA A 52 -2.33 27.93 -3.41
C ALA A 52 -0.92 28.10 -2.80
N ASN A 53 -0.21 29.19 -3.10
CA ASN A 53 1.11 29.51 -2.53
C ASN A 53 1.10 30.77 -1.66
N LYS A 54 -0.05 31.12 -1.07
CA LYS A 54 -0.01 31.80 0.22
C LYS A 54 0.45 30.77 1.25
N GLN A 55 1.45 31.16 2.04
CA GLN A 55 1.87 30.44 3.25
C GLN A 55 0.65 29.81 3.90
N ILE A 56 0.62 28.47 3.92
CA ILE A 56 -0.35 27.73 4.70
C ILE A 56 0.04 28.01 6.14
N GLU A 57 -0.38 29.15 6.68
CA GLU A 57 -0.71 29.21 8.09
C GLU A 57 -1.69 28.05 8.26
N GLU A 58 -1.28 27.02 9.01
CA GLU A 58 -2.18 25.96 9.42
C GLU A 58 -3.37 26.64 10.09
N GLU A 59 -4.46 26.84 9.34
CA GLU A 59 -5.69 27.38 9.91
C GLU A 59 -6.13 26.35 10.94
N LEU A 60 -5.85 26.68 12.20
CA LEU A 60 -6.25 25.87 13.34
C LEU A 60 -7.72 25.49 13.15
N SER A 61 -7.99 24.18 13.23
CA SER A 61 -9.34 23.65 13.15
C SER A 61 -10.26 24.42 14.11
N ARG A 62 -11.54 24.53 13.74
CA ARG A 62 -12.54 25.31 14.48
C ARG A 62 -12.55 24.95 15.96
N SER A 63 -12.47 23.66 16.29
CA SER A 63 -12.38 23.18 17.67
C SER A 63 -11.07 23.55 18.36
N ARG A 64 -9.93 23.56 17.64
CA ARG A 64 -8.64 24.01 18.19
C ARG A 64 -8.63 25.51 18.51
N LYS A 65 -9.24 26.33 17.66
CA LYS A 65 -9.44 27.77 17.93
C LYS A 65 -10.29 27.97 19.19
N GLN A 66 -11.32 27.15 19.40
CA GLN A 66 -12.14 27.22 20.62
C GLN A 66 -11.36 26.79 21.87
N MET A 67 -10.59 25.71 21.82
CA MET A 67 -9.76 25.27 22.95
C MET A 67 -8.80 26.36 23.42
N GLU A 68 -8.14 27.05 22.50
CA GLU A 68 -7.20 28.11 22.87
C GLU A 68 -7.93 29.32 23.48
N LYS A 69 -9.10 29.71 22.94
CA LYS A 69 -9.95 30.75 23.54
C LYS A 69 -10.37 30.39 24.96
N SER A 70 -10.85 29.16 25.17
CA SER A 70 -11.24 28.65 26.50
C SER A 70 -10.06 28.62 27.46
N ARG A 71 -8.88 28.19 27.00
CA ARG A 71 -7.65 28.19 27.79
C ARG A 71 -7.27 29.58 28.28
N ILE A 72 -7.27 30.58 27.38
CA ILE A 72 -6.94 31.97 27.72
C ILE A 72 -7.95 32.51 28.75
N LYS A 73 -9.24 32.26 28.53
CA LYS A 73 -10.33 32.71 29.42
C LYS A 73 -10.20 32.10 30.83
N LEU A 74 -9.93 30.80 30.92
CA LEU A 74 -9.74 30.09 32.20
C LEU A 74 -8.46 30.52 32.92
N THR A 75 -7.38 30.78 32.16
CA THR A 75 -6.11 31.27 32.74
C THR A 75 -6.30 32.65 33.35
N LYS A 76 -6.96 33.56 32.62
CA LYS A 76 -7.29 34.90 33.13
C LYS A 76 -8.18 34.82 34.38
N LEU A 77 -9.21 33.99 34.37
CA LEU A 77 -10.09 33.80 35.52
C LEU A 77 -9.33 33.27 36.76
N ARG A 78 -8.38 32.34 36.55
CA ARG A 78 -7.52 31.82 37.61
C ARG A 78 -6.62 32.91 38.18
N GLU A 79 -5.96 33.70 37.33
CA GLU A 79 -5.10 34.81 37.77
C GLU A 79 -5.87 35.85 38.58
N ASP A 80 -7.05 36.25 38.11
CA ASP A 80 -7.88 37.25 38.79
C ASP A 80 -8.42 36.72 40.13
N GLY A 81 -8.75 35.43 40.21
CA GLY A 81 -9.11 34.77 41.46
C GLY A 81 -7.96 34.72 42.47
N VAL A 82 -6.75 34.37 42.03
CA VAL A 82 -5.54 34.38 42.88
C VAL A 82 -5.27 35.79 43.42
N LYS A 83 -5.41 36.84 42.60
CA LYS A 83 -5.26 38.23 43.04
C LYS A 83 -6.29 38.60 44.12
N LEU A 84 -7.54 38.16 43.98
CA LEU A 84 -8.63 38.45 44.92
C LEU A 84 -8.38 37.86 46.32
N VAL A 85 -7.82 36.65 46.40
CA VAL A 85 -7.44 35.98 47.65
C VAL A 85 -6.16 36.60 48.23
N THR A 86 -5.17 36.86 47.37
CA THR A 86 -3.87 37.45 47.78
C THR A 86 -4.02 38.85 48.37
N ASN A 87 -5.02 39.62 47.94
CA ASN A 87 -5.33 40.95 48.48
C ASN A 87 -5.56 40.91 50.01
N ILE A 88 -6.22 39.88 50.55
CA ILE A 88 -6.44 39.73 52.00
C ILE A 88 -5.12 39.58 52.72
N ARG A 89 -4.22 38.73 52.20
CA ARG A 89 -2.89 38.52 52.79
C ARG A 89 -2.06 39.79 52.77
N VAL A 90 -2.03 40.51 51.64
CA VAL A 90 -1.32 41.80 51.52
C VAL A 90 -1.89 42.82 52.51
N GLY A 91 -3.21 42.86 52.69
CA GLY A 91 -3.86 43.70 53.69
C GLY A 91 -3.48 43.33 55.13
N ALA A 92 -3.35 42.04 55.43
CA ALA A 92 -2.89 41.56 56.74
C ALA A 92 -1.41 41.92 56.99
N ASP A 93 -0.54 41.72 56.00
CA ASP A 93 0.88 42.07 56.07
C ASP A 93 1.08 43.58 56.31
N ALA A 94 0.30 44.42 55.62
CA ALA A 94 0.32 45.87 55.81
C ALA A 94 -0.12 46.27 57.22
N ARG A 95 -1.14 45.61 57.79
CA ARG A 95 -1.59 45.86 59.17
C ARG A 95 -0.55 45.41 60.20
N GLU A 96 0.06 44.25 60.01
CA GLU A 96 1.11 43.74 60.89
C GLU A 96 2.33 44.66 60.89
N GLN A 97 2.74 45.16 59.71
CA GLN A 97 3.81 46.14 59.63
C GLN A 97 3.47 47.42 60.41
N SER A 98 2.24 47.91 60.30
CA SER A 98 1.78 49.08 61.05
C SER A 98 1.77 48.82 62.57
N ARG A 99 1.37 47.61 63.01
CA ARG A 99 1.41 47.20 64.42
C ARG A 99 2.84 47.16 64.98
N ARG A 100 3.81 46.68 64.19
CA ARG A 100 5.22 46.65 64.61
C ARG A 100 5.76 48.05 64.87
N LEU A 101 5.45 49.00 63.99
CA LEU A 101 5.86 50.40 64.15
C LEU A 101 5.27 51.01 65.43
N THR A 102 3.96 50.83 65.67
CA THR A 102 3.32 51.36 66.89
C THR A 102 3.85 50.69 68.16
N GLU A 103 4.21 49.40 68.11
CA GLU A 103 4.77 48.68 69.25
C GLU A 103 6.22 49.12 69.55
N GLU A 104 7.03 49.38 68.53
CA GLU A 104 8.37 49.96 68.66
C GLU A 104 8.32 51.36 69.30
N ASP A 105 7.41 52.21 68.83
CA ASP A 105 7.17 53.53 69.43
C ASP A 105 6.72 53.40 70.89
N SER A 106 5.77 52.52 71.20
CA SER A 106 5.29 52.30 72.57
C SER A 106 6.40 51.78 73.49
N LYS A 107 7.28 50.89 72.98
CA LYS A 107 8.46 50.42 73.71
C LYS A 107 9.44 51.55 74.01
N ARG A 108 9.65 52.45 73.04
CA ARG A 108 10.51 53.63 73.22
C ARG A 108 9.99 54.55 74.32
N HIS A 109 8.70 54.89 74.28
CA HIS A 109 8.08 55.73 75.30
C HIS A 109 8.14 55.11 76.70
N ARG A 110 7.89 53.80 76.84
CA ARG A 110 8.06 53.09 78.12
C ARG A 110 9.47 53.19 78.67
N LYS A 111 10.49 53.02 77.81
CA LYS A 111 11.89 53.12 78.19
C LYS A 111 12.24 54.53 78.65
N GLU A 112 11.82 55.54 77.90
CA GLU A 112 12.03 56.95 78.26
C GLU A 112 11.37 57.31 79.59
N ARG A 113 10.16 56.79 79.86
CA ARG A 113 9.47 56.98 81.14
C ARG A 113 10.20 56.31 82.32
N LEU A 114 10.69 55.08 82.14
CA LEU A 114 11.50 54.38 83.15
C LEU A 114 12.80 55.13 83.43
N ASP A 115 13.51 55.56 82.39
CA ASP A 115 14.78 56.28 82.53
C ASP A 115 14.57 57.65 83.20
N GLY A 116 13.47 58.35 82.88
CA GLY A 116 13.11 59.62 83.51
C GLY A 116 12.76 59.47 84.99
N GLU A 117 11.99 58.45 85.33
CA GLU A 117 11.62 58.18 86.72
C GLU A 117 12.79 57.65 87.56
N ALA A 118 13.69 56.85 86.97
CA ALA A 118 14.91 56.41 87.64
C ALA A 118 15.83 57.58 87.98
N LYS A 119 15.98 58.56 87.07
CA LYS A 119 16.74 59.79 87.31
C LYS A 119 16.09 60.66 88.39
N ALA A 120 14.80 61.00 88.22
CA ALA A 120 14.09 61.85 89.18
C ALA A 120 13.97 61.19 90.57
N GLY A 121 13.75 59.88 90.63
CA GLY A 121 13.72 59.10 91.86
C GLY A 121 15.09 59.04 92.54
N GLY A 122 16.18 58.91 91.76
CA GLY A 122 17.55 58.98 92.27
C GLY A 122 17.87 60.32 92.90
N GLU A 123 17.59 61.43 92.19
CA GLU A 123 17.80 62.79 92.68
C GLU A 123 17.04 63.07 94.00
N ARG A 124 15.76 62.66 94.07
CA ARG A 124 14.95 62.82 95.29
C ARG A 124 15.43 61.93 96.44
N PHE A 125 15.88 60.71 96.14
CA PHE A 125 16.42 59.81 97.15
C PHE A 125 17.73 60.34 97.74
N GLU A 126 18.63 60.88 96.91
CA GLU A 126 19.84 61.56 97.36
C GLU A 126 19.52 62.78 98.22
N GLU A 127 18.53 63.58 97.83
CA GLU A 127 18.10 64.75 98.60
C GLU A 127 17.56 64.37 99.99
N ILE A 128 16.72 63.32 100.08
CA ILE A 128 16.23 62.74 101.33
C ILE A 128 17.41 62.24 102.17
N THR A 129 18.32 61.48 101.56
CA THR A 129 19.51 60.92 102.22
C THR A 129 20.38 62.01 102.84
N ARG A 130 20.64 63.11 102.13
CA ARG A 130 21.42 64.25 102.65
C ARG A 130 20.75 64.93 103.84
N LYS A 131 19.42 65.02 103.86
CA LYS A 131 18.68 65.66 104.97
C LYS A 131 18.69 64.82 106.25
N TRP A 132 18.95 63.50 106.18
CA TRP A 132 19.18 62.66 107.38
C TRP A 132 20.46 63.04 108.14
N GLU A 133 21.49 63.55 107.47
CA GLU A 133 22.70 64.04 108.15
C GLU A 133 22.40 65.31 108.97
N SER A 134 21.53 66.17 108.45
CA SER A 134 21.05 67.38 109.14
C SER A 134 20.11 67.04 110.31
N ALA A 135 19.31 65.98 110.18
CA ALA A 135 18.46 65.44 111.23
C ALA A 135 19.24 65.10 112.51
N LEU A 136 20.42 64.49 112.32
CA LEU A 136 21.25 63.97 113.40
C LEU A 136 21.85 65.09 114.28
N GLN A 137 21.87 66.32 113.76
CA GLN A 137 22.45 67.50 114.42
C GLN A 137 21.41 68.31 115.22
N LYS A 138 20.13 67.92 115.24
CA LYS A 138 19.05 68.63 115.94
C LYS A 138 18.94 68.19 117.40
N GLU A 139 19.23 69.09 118.33
CA GLU A 139 19.14 68.84 119.79
C GLU A 139 17.74 69.09 120.39
N ILE A 140 16.87 69.84 119.68
CA ILE A 140 15.52 70.18 120.13
C ILE A 140 14.52 69.11 119.64
N PRO A 141 13.79 68.41 120.53
CA PRO A 141 12.85 67.34 120.14
C PRO A 141 11.73 67.77 119.19
N GLN A 142 11.27 69.03 119.29
CA GLN A 142 10.20 69.58 118.45
C GLN A 142 10.66 69.81 117.01
N ASP A 143 11.83 70.42 116.83
CA ASP A 143 12.50 70.58 115.53
C ASP A 143 12.82 69.23 114.88
N LEU A 144 13.26 68.25 115.67
CA LEU A 144 13.55 66.90 115.20
C LEU A 144 12.27 66.23 114.68
N TYR A 145 11.16 66.34 115.42
CA TYR A 145 9.87 65.79 115.01
C TYR A 145 9.35 66.42 113.70
N GLU A 146 9.46 67.74 113.55
CA GLU A 146 9.05 68.43 112.32
C GLU A 146 9.89 67.99 111.11
N MET A 147 11.21 67.88 111.28
CA MET A 147 12.11 67.41 110.23
C MET A 147 11.85 65.94 109.88
N LEU A 148 11.62 65.06 110.88
CA LEU A 148 11.28 63.65 110.64
C LEU A 148 9.94 63.51 109.91
N THR A 149 8.98 64.38 110.21
CA THR A 149 7.70 64.45 109.50
C THR A 149 7.91 64.89 108.04
N GLN A 150 8.78 65.86 107.79
CA GLN A 150 9.16 66.27 106.43
C GLN A 150 9.89 65.15 105.66
N GLN A 151 10.79 64.39 106.31
CA GLN A 151 11.44 63.23 105.67
C GLN A 151 10.46 62.12 105.35
N LYS A 152 9.55 61.81 106.29
CA LYS A 152 8.49 60.84 106.06
C LYS A 152 7.63 61.24 104.86
N ASN A 153 7.21 62.50 104.80
CA ASN A 153 6.45 63.03 103.67
C ASN A 153 7.23 62.95 102.34
N GLY A 154 8.56 63.16 102.36
CA GLY A 154 9.43 62.99 101.19
C GLY A 154 9.50 61.55 100.69
N CYS A 155 9.66 60.58 101.61
CA CYS A 155 9.62 59.15 101.30
C CYS A 155 8.25 58.71 100.78
N ASP A 156 7.17 59.18 101.41
CA ASP A 156 5.80 58.88 101.00
C ASP A 156 5.54 59.42 99.59
N ALA A 157 6.00 60.63 99.27
CA ALA A 157 5.88 61.21 97.92
C ALA A 157 6.68 60.42 96.85
N LEU A 158 7.87 59.91 97.19
CA LEU A 158 8.65 59.06 96.30
C LEU A 158 7.94 57.71 96.04
N ILE A 159 7.38 57.11 97.09
CA ILE A 159 6.62 55.85 97.00
C ILE A 159 5.34 56.09 96.17
N GLU A 160 4.64 57.21 96.36
CA GLU A 160 3.47 57.57 95.55
C GLU A 160 3.80 57.70 94.06
N GLU A 161 4.94 58.29 93.69
CA GLU A 161 5.36 58.35 92.28
C GLU A 161 5.70 56.98 91.71
N LYS A 162 6.41 56.13 92.47
CA LYS A 162 6.67 54.73 92.09
C LYS A 162 5.36 53.97 91.89
N ASN A 163 4.40 54.14 92.80
CA ASN A 163 3.07 53.53 92.71
C ASN A 163 2.24 54.06 91.53
N LYS A 164 2.33 55.35 91.21
CA LYS A 164 1.72 55.93 90.00
C LYS A 164 2.30 55.28 88.73
N LEU A 165 3.62 55.14 88.64
CA LEU A 165 4.26 54.47 87.52
C LEU A 165 3.85 52.99 87.39
N ILE A 166 3.76 52.27 88.52
CA ILE A 166 3.27 50.89 88.55
C ILE A 166 1.83 50.80 88.04
N ASN A 167 0.94 51.69 88.49
CA ASN A 167 -0.45 51.71 88.04
C ASN A 167 -0.57 51.99 86.54
N ASP A 168 0.25 52.90 86.02
CA ASP A 168 0.30 53.20 84.59
C ASP A 168 0.74 51.99 83.77
N PHE A 169 1.77 51.25 84.22
CA PHE A 169 2.19 50.02 83.54
C PHE A 169 1.18 48.88 83.68
N GLN A 170 0.48 48.77 84.81
CA GLN A 170 -0.63 47.81 84.94
C GLN A 170 -1.79 48.15 83.99
N SER A 171 -2.08 49.44 83.81
CA SER A 171 -3.07 49.92 82.84
C SER A 171 -2.63 49.63 81.40
N GLU A 172 -1.36 49.91 81.07
CA GLU A 172 -0.78 49.61 79.77
C GLU A 172 -0.79 48.10 79.47
N LEU A 173 -0.49 47.25 80.46
CA LEU A 173 -0.58 45.80 80.33
C LEU A 173 -2.00 45.34 80.00
N LYS A 174 -3.01 45.84 80.72
CA LYS A 174 -4.43 45.58 80.43
C LYS A 174 -4.83 46.06 79.03
N ASN A 175 -4.33 47.22 78.61
CA ASN A 175 -4.57 47.73 77.26
C ASN A 175 -3.95 46.83 76.19
N LYS A 176 -2.75 46.29 76.44
CA LYS A 176 -2.11 45.31 75.56
C LYS A 176 -2.87 43.99 75.46
N ASP A 177 -3.41 43.49 76.56
CA ASP A 177 -4.28 42.30 76.55
C ASP A 177 -5.55 42.56 75.71
N ASN A 178 -6.16 43.74 75.85
CA ASN A 178 -7.31 44.14 75.05
C ASN A 178 -6.98 44.30 73.55
N GLU A 179 -5.81 44.85 73.22
CA GLU A 179 -5.30 44.93 71.84
C GLU A 179 -5.08 43.54 71.25
N TYR A 180 -4.46 42.62 72.00
CA TYR A 180 -4.24 41.24 71.57
C TYR A 180 -5.54 40.51 71.23
N VAL A 181 -6.56 40.63 72.08
CA VAL A 181 -7.89 40.04 71.81
C VAL A 181 -8.54 40.66 70.57
N LYS A 182 -8.41 41.98 70.36
CA LYS A 182 -8.92 42.65 69.14
C LYS A 182 -8.21 42.15 67.89
N ASP A 183 -6.90 41.95 67.95
CA ASP A 183 -6.12 41.49 66.81
C ASP A 183 -6.40 40.01 66.49
N LEU A 184 -6.59 39.15 67.50
CA LEU A 184 -7.08 37.79 67.29
C LEU A 184 -8.45 37.75 66.58
N LYS A 185 -9.38 38.62 66.99
CA LYS A 185 -10.70 38.72 66.32
C LYS A 185 -10.59 39.18 64.87
N LYS A 186 -9.70 40.13 64.58
CA LYS A 186 -9.43 40.57 63.21
C LYS A 186 -8.80 39.47 62.38
N MET A 187 -7.80 38.77 62.91
CA MET A 187 -7.15 37.64 62.24
C MET A 187 -8.15 36.53 61.92
N ALA A 188 -9.05 36.20 62.85
CA ALA A 188 -10.14 35.25 62.61
C ALA A 188 -11.06 35.72 61.46
N HIS A 189 -11.47 36.99 61.48
CA HIS A 189 -12.29 37.55 60.40
C HIS A 189 -11.57 37.55 59.03
N ASP A 190 -10.28 37.84 59.00
CA ASP A 190 -9.47 37.79 57.77
C ASP A 190 -9.37 36.37 57.22
N ILE A 191 -9.21 35.36 58.09
CA ILE A 191 -9.21 33.94 57.71
C ILE A 191 -10.59 33.54 57.17
N ASP A 192 -11.67 33.90 57.86
CA ASP A 192 -13.04 33.62 57.41
C ASP A 192 -13.32 34.25 56.04
N LEU A 193 -12.92 35.50 55.85
CA LEU A 193 -13.06 36.20 54.57
C LEU A 193 -12.23 35.53 53.48
N MET A 194 -11.02 35.04 53.80
CA MET A 194 -10.18 34.30 52.87
C MET A 194 -10.84 32.99 52.45
N LEU A 195 -11.40 32.23 53.40
CA LEU A 195 -12.13 30.99 53.14
C LEU A 195 -13.35 31.24 52.26
N ILE A 196 -14.15 32.28 52.54
CA ILE A 196 -15.31 32.64 51.72
C ILE A 196 -14.89 32.97 50.29
N ARG A 197 -13.85 33.80 50.09
CA ARG A 197 -13.37 34.15 48.74
C ARG A 197 -12.78 32.96 48.00
N MET A 198 -12.07 32.07 48.70
CA MET A 198 -11.55 30.85 48.11
C MET A 198 -12.67 29.91 47.67
N ASP A 199 -13.71 29.72 48.49
CA ASP A 199 -14.86 28.88 48.14
C ASP A 199 -15.65 29.46 46.96
N GLU A 200 -15.91 30.77 46.96
CA GLU A 200 -16.53 31.45 45.82
C GLU A 200 -15.70 31.33 44.54
N GLN A 201 -14.37 31.45 44.64
CA GLN A 201 -13.46 31.29 43.49
C GLN A 201 -13.54 29.86 42.96
N VAL A 202 -13.50 28.84 43.82
CA VAL A 202 -13.59 27.43 43.42
C VAL A 202 -14.92 27.16 42.73
N LYS A 203 -16.04 27.68 43.27
CA LYS A 203 -17.37 27.57 42.63
C LYS A 203 -17.39 28.22 41.25
N LYS A 204 -16.96 29.48 41.14
CA LYS A 204 -16.89 30.21 39.84
C LYS A 204 -16.00 29.51 38.83
N LEU A 205 -14.84 29.02 39.27
CA LEU A 205 -13.88 28.32 38.42
C LEU A 205 -14.46 26.98 37.93
N THR A 206 -15.14 26.23 38.81
CA THR A 206 -15.80 24.96 38.46
C THR A 206 -16.94 25.19 37.45
N GLU A 207 -17.77 26.21 37.67
CA GLU A 207 -18.83 26.60 36.72
C GLU A 207 -18.26 27.01 35.37
N SER A 208 -17.18 27.80 35.36
CA SER A 208 -16.51 28.20 34.13
C SER A 208 -15.90 27.00 33.41
N TYR A 209 -15.19 26.11 34.10
CA TYR A 209 -14.65 24.89 33.47
C TYR A 209 -15.74 24.04 32.83
N ARG A 210 -16.88 23.85 33.49
CA ARG A 210 -18.01 23.11 32.91
C ARG A 210 -18.56 23.79 31.66
N LYS A 211 -18.73 25.12 31.68
CA LYS A 211 -19.22 25.88 30.51
C LYS A 211 -18.25 25.81 29.35
N GLU A 212 -16.97 26.06 29.59
CA GLU A 212 -15.94 25.99 28.54
C GLU A 212 -15.82 24.58 27.96
N LEU A 213 -15.92 23.53 28.79
CA LEU A 213 -15.88 22.14 28.33
C LEU A 213 -17.09 21.81 27.44
N MET A 214 -18.29 22.26 27.82
CA MET A 214 -19.49 22.15 26.96
C MET A 214 -19.34 22.92 25.64
N GLU A 215 -18.79 24.13 25.67
CA GLU A 215 -18.54 24.90 24.45
C GLU A 215 -17.53 24.21 23.52
N ILE A 216 -16.45 23.65 24.07
CA ILE A 216 -15.48 22.85 23.32
C ILE A 216 -16.15 21.62 22.70
N GLU A 217 -16.92 20.87 23.48
CA GLU A 217 -17.64 19.68 23.00
C GLU A 217 -18.63 20.02 21.88
N ASN A 218 -19.39 21.11 22.04
CA ASN A 218 -20.32 21.58 21.01
C ASN A 218 -19.60 21.92 19.70
N GLU A 219 -18.45 22.59 19.76
CA GLU A 219 -17.66 22.92 18.57
C GLU A 219 -17.09 21.66 17.88
N PHE A 220 -16.64 20.66 18.66
CA PHE A 220 -16.24 19.35 18.11
C PHE A 220 -17.40 18.62 17.43
N VAL A 221 -18.59 18.64 18.03
CA VAL A 221 -19.78 18.02 17.44
C VAL A 221 -20.17 18.74 16.14
N LEU A 222 -20.09 20.07 16.09
CA LEU A 222 -20.35 20.84 14.87
C LEU A 222 -19.34 20.54 13.78
N GLU A 223 -18.03 20.52 14.09
CA GLU A 223 -16.98 20.16 13.13
C GLU A 223 -17.16 18.73 12.59
N ARG A 224 -17.54 17.78 13.46
CA ARG A 224 -17.86 16.41 13.04
C ARG A 224 -19.07 16.38 12.10
N ASN A 225 -20.13 17.12 12.41
CA ASN A 225 -21.33 17.16 11.57
C ASN A 225 -21.03 17.78 10.20
N GLU A 226 -20.27 18.87 10.16
CA GLU A 226 -19.82 19.51 8.90
C GLU A 226 -18.94 18.56 8.07
N LEU A 227 -18.06 17.80 8.71
CA LEU A 227 -17.27 16.77 8.04
C LEU A 227 -18.17 15.65 7.48
N LEU A 228 -19.17 15.20 8.23
CA LEU A 228 -20.12 14.18 7.76
C LEU A 228 -20.98 14.70 6.59
N GLU A 229 -21.44 15.94 6.65
CA GLU A 229 -22.20 16.57 5.55
C GLU A 229 -21.35 16.71 4.29
N THR A 230 -20.10 17.17 4.40
CA THR A 230 -19.20 17.30 3.25
C THR A 230 -18.86 15.95 2.63
N GLN A 231 -18.63 14.91 3.43
CA GLN A 231 -18.41 13.55 2.92
C GLN A 231 -19.69 12.94 2.33
N GLY A 232 -20.84 13.19 2.96
CA GLY A 232 -22.16 12.79 2.45
C GLY A 232 -22.44 13.40 1.09
N ALA A 233 -22.22 14.71 0.92
CA ALA A 233 -22.38 15.40 -0.35
C ALA A 233 -21.42 14.86 -1.44
N LYS A 234 -20.16 14.57 -1.10
CA LYS A 234 -19.20 13.94 -2.02
C LYS A 234 -19.64 12.54 -2.44
N TRP A 235 -20.16 11.76 -1.50
CA TRP A 235 -20.71 10.43 -1.78
C TRP A 235 -21.92 10.49 -2.70
N GLU A 236 -22.88 11.37 -2.41
CA GLU A 236 -24.06 11.60 -3.25
C GLU A 236 -23.68 12.05 -4.66
N LEU A 237 -22.73 12.97 -4.79
CA LEU A 237 -22.18 13.41 -6.08
C LEU A 237 -21.56 12.24 -6.85
N THR A 238 -20.76 11.41 -6.18
CA THR A 238 -20.10 10.25 -6.79
C THR A 238 -21.14 9.21 -7.24
N MET A 239 -22.15 8.94 -6.42
CA MET A 239 -23.26 8.06 -6.75
C MET A 239 -24.12 8.61 -7.89
N LYS A 240 -24.33 9.93 -7.95
CA LYS A 240 -24.98 10.59 -9.08
C LYS A 240 -24.16 10.42 -10.35
N CYS A 241 -22.87 10.74 -10.33
CA CYS A 241 -21.98 10.55 -11.49
C CYS A 241 -21.95 9.09 -11.98
N ARG A 242 -21.97 8.12 -11.06
CA ARG A 242 -22.10 6.71 -11.41
C ARG A 242 -23.43 6.42 -12.11
N ARG A 243 -24.56 6.87 -11.57
CA ARG A 243 -25.89 6.71 -12.19
C ARG A 243 -25.95 7.34 -13.58
N ASP A 244 -25.42 8.56 -13.72
CA ASP A 244 -25.38 9.28 -15.00
C ASP A 244 -24.58 8.48 -16.05
N LYS A 245 -23.43 7.91 -15.67
CA LYS A 245 -22.63 7.03 -16.54
C LYS A 245 -23.36 5.73 -16.89
N GLU A 246 -24.05 5.12 -15.93
CA GLU A 246 -24.87 3.91 -16.18
C GLU A 246 -26.02 4.23 -17.16
N GLU A 247 -26.66 5.39 -17.02
CA GLU A 247 -27.71 5.86 -17.93
C GLU A 247 -27.17 6.13 -19.34
N GLU A 248 -26.01 6.79 -19.46
CA GLU A 248 -25.32 7.00 -20.74
C GLU A 248 -24.95 5.68 -21.43
N TYR A 249 -24.50 4.69 -20.66
CA TYR A 249 -24.21 3.35 -21.18
C TYR A 249 -25.49 2.66 -21.68
N LEU A 250 -26.58 2.74 -20.93
CA LEU A 250 -27.87 2.17 -21.33
C LEU A 250 -28.41 2.84 -22.60
N LYS A 251 -28.37 4.18 -22.69
CA LYS A 251 -28.74 4.93 -23.89
C LYS A 251 -27.88 4.56 -25.10
N SER A 252 -26.58 4.41 -24.91
CA SER A 252 -25.66 3.99 -25.98
C SER A 252 -25.94 2.55 -26.44
N ARG A 253 -26.34 1.66 -25.52
CA ARG A 253 -26.76 0.30 -25.84
C ARG A 253 -28.10 0.28 -26.57
N GLU A 254 -29.08 1.04 -26.12
CA GLU A 254 -30.38 1.22 -26.77
C GLU A 254 -30.21 1.70 -28.22
N LYS A 255 -29.39 2.74 -28.43
CA LYS A 255 -29.09 3.24 -29.77
C LYS A 255 -28.46 2.19 -30.68
N ARG A 256 -27.51 1.38 -30.17
CA ARG A 256 -26.94 0.26 -30.94
C ARG A 256 -27.99 -0.77 -31.33
N VAL A 257 -28.90 -1.10 -30.42
CA VAL A 257 -30.01 -2.02 -30.69
C VAL A 257 -30.94 -1.44 -31.76
N GLU A 258 -31.32 -0.16 -31.65
CA GLU A 258 -32.13 0.51 -32.68
C GLU A 258 -31.45 0.51 -34.06
N ASP A 259 -30.15 0.76 -34.11
CA ASP A 259 -29.40 0.76 -35.36
C ASP A 259 -29.33 -0.66 -35.96
N HIS A 260 -29.18 -1.70 -35.14
CA HIS A 260 -29.27 -3.10 -35.59
C HIS A 260 -30.69 -3.44 -36.09
N GLU A 261 -31.74 -2.97 -35.42
CA GLU A 261 -33.12 -3.16 -35.89
C GLU A 261 -33.35 -2.46 -37.23
N LYS A 262 -32.84 -1.24 -37.42
CA LYS A 262 -32.92 -0.52 -38.69
C LYS A 262 -32.18 -1.29 -39.79
N GLN A 263 -31.00 -1.82 -39.51
CA GLN A 263 -30.24 -2.64 -40.45
C GLN A 263 -30.99 -3.93 -40.81
N LEU A 264 -31.59 -4.62 -39.84
CA LEU A 264 -32.42 -5.80 -40.08
C LEU A 264 -33.64 -5.46 -40.93
N ARG A 265 -34.33 -4.35 -40.65
CA ARG A 265 -35.45 -3.87 -41.49
C ARG A 265 -35.00 -3.56 -42.91
N HIS A 266 -33.85 -2.88 -43.06
CA HIS A 266 -33.28 -2.58 -44.36
C HIS A 266 -32.95 -3.85 -45.15
N LYS A 267 -32.32 -4.85 -44.50
CA LYS A 267 -32.06 -6.17 -45.11
C LYS A 267 -33.35 -6.87 -45.52
N ARG A 268 -34.37 -6.92 -44.66
CA ARG A 268 -35.68 -7.52 -45.02
C ARG A 268 -36.31 -6.84 -46.24
N ILE A 269 -36.22 -5.51 -46.34
CA ILE A 269 -36.73 -4.76 -47.49
C ILE A 269 -35.91 -5.08 -48.75
N ALA A 270 -34.58 -5.06 -48.66
CA ALA A 270 -33.69 -5.40 -49.76
C ALA A 270 -33.93 -6.83 -50.27
N ASP A 271 -34.04 -7.81 -49.38
CA ASP A 271 -34.32 -9.20 -49.73
C ASP A 271 -35.69 -9.34 -50.41
N ALA A 272 -36.71 -8.60 -49.94
CA ALA A 272 -38.03 -8.57 -50.57
C ALA A 272 -37.99 -7.92 -51.97
N GLU A 273 -37.21 -6.87 -52.15
CA GLU A 273 -36.97 -6.25 -53.45
C GLU A 273 -36.21 -7.17 -54.40
N GLU A 274 -35.19 -7.88 -53.93
CA GLU A 274 -34.45 -8.88 -54.69
C GLU A 274 -35.35 -10.05 -55.11
N TYR A 275 -36.17 -10.57 -54.18
CA TYR A 275 -37.17 -11.58 -54.49
C TYR A 275 -38.15 -11.08 -55.56
N ASN A 276 -38.65 -9.85 -55.44
CA ASN A 276 -39.53 -9.26 -56.46
C ASN A 276 -38.84 -9.10 -57.81
N LYS A 277 -37.56 -8.71 -57.84
CA LYS A 277 -36.77 -8.63 -59.09
C LYS A 277 -36.64 -10.00 -59.74
N VAL A 278 -36.27 -11.04 -58.97
CA VAL A 278 -36.16 -12.42 -59.48
C VAL A 278 -37.52 -12.93 -59.95
N LYS A 279 -38.59 -12.65 -59.21
CA LYS A 279 -39.95 -13.00 -59.59
C LYS A 279 -40.33 -12.36 -60.93
N ILE A 280 -40.10 -11.06 -61.10
CA ILE A 280 -40.37 -10.35 -62.37
C ILE A 280 -39.54 -10.94 -63.51
N GLN A 281 -38.26 -11.26 -63.27
CA GLN A 281 -37.40 -11.90 -64.28
C GLN A 281 -37.96 -13.26 -64.70
N LEU A 282 -38.31 -14.13 -63.75
CA LEU A 282 -38.89 -15.44 -64.04
C LEU A 282 -40.25 -15.32 -64.75
N GLU A 283 -41.12 -14.41 -64.32
CA GLU A 283 -42.39 -14.14 -65.01
C GLU A 283 -42.15 -13.64 -66.45
N THR A 284 -41.14 -12.80 -66.66
CA THR A 284 -40.75 -12.33 -68.00
C THR A 284 -40.18 -13.47 -68.86
N ASP A 285 -39.37 -14.35 -68.28
CA ASP A 285 -38.82 -15.52 -68.97
C ASP A 285 -39.91 -16.53 -69.34
N VAL A 286 -40.89 -16.73 -68.46
CA VAL A 286 -42.10 -17.53 -68.76
C VAL A 286 -42.88 -16.89 -69.90
N GLN A 287 -43.12 -15.57 -69.87
CA GLN A 287 -43.78 -14.86 -70.97
C GLN A 287 -43.00 -15.00 -72.29
N ASN A 288 -41.68 -14.89 -72.25
CA ASN A 288 -40.83 -15.08 -73.42
C ASN A 288 -40.92 -16.52 -73.95
N ALA A 289 -40.92 -17.52 -73.07
CA ALA A 289 -41.07 -18.92 -73.46
C ALA A 289 -42.46 -19.20 -74.04
N GLU A 290 -43.52 -18.65 -73.46
CA GLU A 290 -44.88 -18.71 -74.01
C GLU A 290 -44.95 -18.05 -75.39
N GLN A 291 -44.34 -16.87 -75.55
CA GLN A 291 -44.25 -16.17 -76.82
C GLN A 291 -43.45 -16.98 -77.86
N GLN A 292 -42.33 -17.58 -77.47
CA GLN A 292 -41.55 -18.48 -78.33
C GLN A 292 -42.35 -19.72 -78.72
N LEU A 293 -43.15 -20.29 -77.82
CA LEU A 293 -44.02 -21.43 -78.11
C LEU A 293 -45.15 -21.04 -79.07
N GLN A 294 -45.74 -19.85 -78.91
CA GLN A 294 -46.70 -19.30 -79.87
C GLN A 294 -46.05 -19.02 -81.23
N GLN A 295 -44.84 -18.43 -81.24
CA GLN A 295 -44.04 -18.24 -82.46
C GLN A 295 -43.73 -19.57 -83.11
N LEU A 296 -43.34 -20.61 -82.35
CA LEU A 296 -43.11 -21.96 -82.86
C LEU A 296 -44.37 -22.52 -83.49
N ARG A 297 -45.53 -22.46 -82.82
CA ARG A 297 -46.83 -22.85 -83.40
C ARG A 297 -47.12 -22.11 -84.71
N ALA A 298 -46.93 -20.79 -84.74
CA ALA A 298 -47.09 -19.98 -85.94
C ALA A 298 -46.08 -20.37 -87.03
N THR A 299 -44.82 -20.66 -86.68
CA THR A 299 -43.80 -21.10 -87.65
C THR A 299 -44.03 -22.51 -88.17
N TYR A 300 -44.61 -23.42 -87.38
CA TYR A 300 -45.00 -24.75 -87.87
C TYR A 300 -46.18 -24.64 -88.85
N GLN A 301 -47.14 -23.78 -88.54
CA GLN A 301 -48.24 -23.44 -89.44
C GLN A 301 -47.73 -22.77 -90.73
N LEU A 302 -46.76 -21.86 -90.60
CA LEU A 302 -46.07 -21.24 -91.72
C LEU A 302 -45.16 -22.23 -92.47
N ASN A 303 -44.57 -23.24 -91.81
CA ASN A 303 -43.73 -24.25 -92.44
C ASN A 303 -44.55 -25.22 -93.31
N GLN A 304 -45.80 -25.45 -92.92
CA GLN A 304 -46.80 -26.14 -93.74
C GLN A 304 -47.07 -25.33 -95.03
N GLU A 305 -47.26 -24.02 -94.91
CA GLU A 305 -47.39 -23.12 -96.08
C GLU A 305 -46.05 -22.93 -96.85
N LYS A 306 -44.90 -23.03 -96.18
CA LYS A 306 -43.57 -22.89 -96.79
C LYS A 306 -43.11 -24.11 -97.56
N LEU A 307 -43.66 -25.30 -97.34
CA LEU A 307 -43.40 -26.43 -98.25
C LEU A 307 -43.92 -26.11 -99.66
N GLU A 308 -45.04 -25.38 -99.73
CA GLU A 308 -45.65 -24.84 -100.95
C GLU A 308 -44.88 -23.64 -101.53
N TYR A 309 -44.29 -22.82 -100.66
CA TYR A 309 -43.49 -21.65 -101.04
C TYR A 309 -42.01 -21.95 -101.36
N ASN A 310 -41.43 -23.05 -100.86
CA ASN A 310 -40.00 -23.41 -101.01
C ASN A 310 -39.55 -23.56 -102.48
N PHE A 311 -40.49 -23.83 -103.39
CA PHE A 311 -40.25 -23.80 -104.83
C PHE A 311 -39.98 -22.38 -105.37
N GLN A 312 -40.54 -21.35 -104.75
CA GLN A 312 -40.38 -19.94 -105.14
C GLN A 312 -39.19 -19.25 -104.46
N VAL A 313 -38.66 -19.80 -103.36
CA VAL A 313 -37.58 -19.19 -102.56
C VAL A 313 -36.17 -19.50 -103.08
N LEU A 314 -35.97 -20.59 -103.81
CA LEU A 314 -34.70 -20.85 -104.51
C LEU A 314 -34.30 -19.70 -105.46
N ARG A 315 -35.27 -18.88 -105.90
CA ARG A 315 -35.05 -17.70 -106.74
C ARG A 315 -34.74 -16.40 -105.96
N LYS A 316 -35.01 -16.35 -104.64
CA LYS A 316 -34.71 -15.22 -103.75
C LYS A 316 -33.49 -15.44 -102.85
N ARG A 317 -32.95 -16.66 -102.84
CA ARG A 317 -31.77 -17.07 -102.07
C ARG A 317 -30.48 -16.34 -102.48
N ASP A 318 -30.40 -15.86 -103.72
CA ASP A 318 -29.28 -15.04 -104.20
C ASP A 318 -29.33 -13.59 -103.69
N GLU A 319 -30.51 -13.06 -103.35
CA GLU A 319 -30.68 -11.70 -102.82
C GLU A 319 -30.44 -11.64 -101.29
N GLU A 320 -30.74 -12.73 -100.56
CA GLU A 320 -30.60 -12.82 -99.10
C GLU A 320 -29.14 -12.92 -98.61
N ASN A 321 -28.25 -13.52 -99.41
CA ASN A 321 -26.82 -13.63 -99.09
C ASN A 321 -26.13 -12.26 -98.90
N THR A 322 -26.64 -11.22 -99.55
CA THR A 322 -26.17 -9.85 -99.43
C THR A 322 -26.60 -9.18 -98.10
N ILE A 323 -27.76 -9.51 -97.57
CA ILE A 323 -28.30 -8.94 -96.33
C ILE A 323 -27.62 -9.57 -95.11
N THR A 324 -27.31 -10.87 -95.14
CA THR A 324 -26.67 -11.62 -94.05
C THR A 324 -25.26 -11.10 -93.72
N LYS A 325 -24.48 -10.69 -94.74
CA LYS A 325 -23.17 -10.03 -94.52
C LYS A 325 -23.29 -8.69 -93.77
N SER A 326 -24.35 -7.91 -94.01
CA SER A 326 -24.58 -6.63 -93.32
C SER A 326 -25.00 -6.80 -91.85
N GLN A 327 -25.70 -7.89 -91.53
CA GLN A 327 -26.14 -8.22 -90.18
C GLN A 327 -25.00 -8.79 -89.34
N GLN A 328 -24.15 -9.63 -89.93
CA GLN A 328 -22.95 -10.15 -89.25
C GLN A 328 -21.98 -9.01 -88.87
N LYS A 329 -21.78 -8.02 -89.74
CA LYS A 329 -20.95 -6.84 -89.45
C LYS A 329 -21.48 -6.01 -88.27
N ARG A 330 -22.81 -5.83 -88.16
CA ARG A 330 -23.46 -5.16 -87.00
C ARG A 330 -23.45 -6.01 -85.72
N LYS A 331 -23.38 -7.33 -85.82
CA LYS A 331 -23.24 -8.23 -84.66
C LYS A 331 -21.81 -8.19 -84.11
N ILE A 332 -20.80 -8.10 -84.97
CA ILE A 332 -19.40 -7.93 -84.59
C ILE A 332 -19.17 -6.63 -83.83
N THR A 333 -19.71 -5.48 -84.30
CA THR A 333 -19.56 -4.20 -83.59
C THR A 333 -20.21 -4.24 -82.19
N ARG A 334 -21.41 -4.82 -82.05
CA ARG A 334 -22.05 -5.01 -80.73
C ARG A 334 -21.24 -5.91 -79.81
N LEU A 335 -20.66 -6.99 -80.33
CA LEU A 335 -19.80 -7.87 -79.54
C LEU A 335 -18.51 -7.17 -79.12
N GLN A 336 -17.93 -6.31 -79.96
CA GLN A 336 -16.78 -5.47 -79.60
C GLN A 336 -17.11 -4.46 -78.49
N ASP A 337 -18.29 -3.83 -78.52
CA ASP A 337 -18.73 -2.92 -77.45
C ASP A 337 -18.95 -3.67 -76.12
N VAL A 338 -19.56 -4.87 -76.16
CA VAL A 338 -19.72 -5.73 -74.98
C VAL A 338 -18.37 -6.17 -74.43
N LEU A 339 -17.43 -6.56 -75.30
CA LEU A 339 -16.08 -6.96 -74.91
C LEU A 339 -15.32 -5.79 -74.27
N THR A 340 -15.46 -4.58 -74.80
CA THR A 340 -14.84 -3.36 -74.25
C THR A 340 -15.44 -3.00 -72.89
N ASN A 341 -16.77 -3.10 -72.73
CA ASN A 341 -17.43 -2.90 -71.44
C ASN A 341 -17.05 -3.97 -70.40
N LEU A 342 -16.92 -5.24 -70.81
CA LEU A 342 -16.46 -6.31 -69.92
C LEU A 342 -15.01 -6.10 -69.48
N LYS A 343 -14.12 -5.68 -70.39
CA LYS A 343 -12.75 -5.29 -70.05
C LYS A 343 -12.71 -4.13 -69.05
N ALA A 344 -13.56 -3.12 -69.23
CA ALA A 344 -13.65 -1.99 -68.30
C ALA A 344 -14.16 -2.41 -66.90
N LYS A 345 -15.14 -3.32 -66.84
CA LYS A 345 -15.64 -3.89 -65.57
C LYS A 345 -14.56 -4.73 -64.87
N LEU A 346 -13.84 -5.56 -65.61
CA LEU A 346 -12.78 -6.41 -65.09
C LEU A 346 -11.63 -5.55 -64.53
N ALA A 347 -11.20 -4.51 -65.25
CA ALA A 347 -10.21 -3.56 -64.77
C ALA A 347 -10.67 -2.80 -63.51
N LYS A 348 -11.96 -2.46 -63.39
CA LYS A 348 -12.53 -1.84 -62.19
C LYS A 348 -12.53 -2.79 -61.00
N GLN A 349 -12.90 -4.06 -61.20
CA GLN A 349 -12.87 -5.09 -60.16
C GLN A 349 -11.43 -5.38 -59.70
N GLU A 350 -10.48 -5.52 -60.63
CA GLU A 350 -9.06 -5.69 -60.29
C GLU A 350 -8.53 -4.53 -59.45
N LYS A 351 -8.93 -3.29 -59.77
CA LYS A 351 -8.57 -2.12 -58.95
C LYS A 351 -9.18 -2.20 -57.55
N GLN A 352 -10.47 -2.52 -57.45
CA GLN A 352 -11.16 -2.68 -56.18
C GLN A 352 -10.50 -3.75 -55.30
N TYR A 353 -10.20 -4.93 -55.85
CA TYR A 353 -9.52 -5.99 -55.11
C TYR A 353 -8.10 -5.60 -54.69
N LYS A 354 -7.36 -4.84 -55.51
CA LYS A 354 -6.04 -4.32 -55.11
C LYS A 354 -6.14 -3.34 -53.95
N ASP A 355 -7.10 -2.40 -54.00
CA ASP A 355 -7.32 -1.41 -52.95
C ASP A 355 -7.79 -2.09 -51.63
N GLU A 356 -8.72 -3.06 -51.72
CA GLU A 356 -9.18 -3.86 -50.58
C GLU A 356 -8.06 -4.69 -49.96
N ASN A 357 -7.25 -5.36 -50.78
CA ASN A 357 -6.14 -6.17 -50.29
C ASN A 357 -5.04 -5.31 -49.65
N ALA A 358 -4.78 -4.11 -50.19
CA ALA A 358 -3.87 -3.15 -49.58
C ALA A 358 -4.37 -2.68 -48.19
N ASN A 359 -5.66 -2.30 -48.10
CA ASN A 359 -6.28 -1.90 -46.83
C ASN A 359 -6.25 -3.03 -45.79
N LEU A 360 -6.64 -4.25 -46.17
CA LEU A 360 -6.60 -5.42 -45.30
C LEU A 360 -5.19 -5.75 -44.83
N THR A 361 -4.19 -5.59 -45.70
CA THR A 361 -2.78 -5.81 -45.35
C THR A 361 -2.29 -4.77 -44.34
N ASP A 362 -2.69 -3.51 -44.48
CA ASP A 362 -2.30 -2.44 -43.55
C ASP A 362 -3.02 -2.59 -42.20
N ASP A 363 -4.30 -2.98 -42.19
CA ASP A 363 -5.02 -3.33 -40.96
C ASP A 363 -4.39 -4.54 -40.27
N TYR A 364 -3.99 -5.57 -41.02
CA TYR A 364 -3.28 -6.73 -40.48
C TYR A 364 -1.93 -6.35 -39.86
N LYS A 365 -1.13 -5.51 -40.53
CA LYS A 365 0.13 -4.99 -39.98
C LYS A 365 -0.11 -4.22 -38.70
N ARG A 366 -1.08 -3.31 -38.69
CA ARG A 366 -1.45 -2.51 -37.52
C ARG A 366 -1.88 -3.38 -36.34
N LEU A 367 -2.73 -4.38 -36.59
CA LEU A 367 -3.19 -5.30 -35.56
C LEU A 367 -2.03 -6.15 -35.01
N THR A 368 -1.12 -6.58 -35.89
CA THR A 368 0.09 -7.32 -35.50
C THR A 368 1.03 -6.48 -34.64
N ASP A 369 1.21 -5.20 -34.95
CA ASP A 369 2.03 -4.28 -34.16
C ASP A 369 1.40 -3.99 -32.80
N GLN A 370 0.08 -3.78 -32.75
CA GLN A 370 -0.66 -3.64 -31.49
C GLN A 370 -0.54 -4.89 -30.62
N PHE A 371 -0.59 -6.08 -31.23
CA PHE A 371 -0.41 -7.34 -30.51
C PHE A 371 1.02 -7.50 -29.96
N LYS A 372 2.04 -7.14 -30.75
CA LYS A 372 3.44 -7.12 -30.28
C LYS A 372 3.65 -6.14 -29.13
N GLU A 373 3.06 -4.96 -29.19
CA GLU A 373 3.10 -4.00 -28.08
C GLU A 373 2.39 -4.55 -26.84
N LEU A 374 1.25 -5.22 -27.01
CA LEU A 374 0.52 -5.82 -25.90
C LEU A 374 1.33 -6.94 -25.23
N GLN A 375 2.00 -7.80 -26.02
CA GLN A 375 2.92 -8.81 -25.49
C GLN A 375 4.10 -8.18 -24.74
N LYS A 376 4.71 -7.11 -25.27
CA LYS A 376 5.79 -6.38 -24.58
C LYS A 376 5.31 -5.79 -23.27
N LYS A 377 4.13 -5.16 -23.25
CA LYS A 377 3.52 -4.61 -22.03
C LYS A 377 3.21 -5.71 -21.02
N SER A 378 2.61 -6.81 -21.45
CA SER A 378 2.31 -7.97 -20.58
C SER A 378 3.58 -8.52 -19.92
N ARG A 379 4.65 -8.77 -20.68
CA ARG A 379 5.95 -9.22 -20.12
C ARG A 379 6.54 -8.21 -19.13
N HIS A 380 6.45 -6.92 -19.46
CA HIS A 380 6.94 -5.86 -18.58
C HIS A 380 6.16 -5.78 -17.27
N PHE A 381 4.83 -5.84 -17.32
CA PHE A 381 3.97 -5.85 -16.13
C PHE A 381 4.21 -7.09 -15.27
N LEU A 382 4.27 -8.29 -15.87
CA LEU A 382 4.59 -9.52 -15.13
C LEU A 382 5.94 -9.43 -14.41
N GLY A 383 6.96 -8.87 -15.09
CA GLY A 383 8.28 -8.65 -14.48
C GLY A 383 8.25 -7.65 -13.31
N ILE A 384 7.54 -6.52 -13.48
CA ILE A 384 7.39 -5.51 -12.43
C ILE A 384 6.59 -6.06 -11.24
N ASP A 385 5.48 -6.76 -11.50
CA ASP A 385 4.61 -7.28 -10.45
C ASP A 385 5.31 -8.39 -9.66
N ALA A 386 6.09 -9.26 -10.33
CA ALA A 386 6.93 -10.24 -9.66
C ALA A 386 8.02 -9.59 -8.80
N ALA A 387 8.66 -8.52 -9.28
CA ALA A 387 9.67 -7.77 -8.52
C ALA A 387 9.05 -7.09 -7.29
N LYS A 388 7.93 -6.36 -7.47
CA LYS A 388 7.20 -5.72 -6.38
C LYS A 388 6.72 -6.72 -5.34
N PHE A 389 6.19 -7.86 -5.78
CA PHE A 389 5.76 -8.93 -4.87
C PHE A 389 6.93 -9.45 -4.03
N ARG A 390 8.08 -9.70 -4.65
CA ARG A 390 9.30 -10.13 -3.96
C ARG A 390 9.79 -9.08 -2.95
N ASP A 391 9.79 -7.82 -3.32
CA ASP A 391 10.23 -6.73 -2.45
C ASP A 391 9.32 -6.59 -1.21
N VAL A 392 8.00 -6.63 -1.41
CA VAL A 392 7.02 -6.59 -0.31
C VAL A 392 7.14 -7.82 0.58
N TRP A 393 7.36 -9.00 0.00
CA TRP A 393 7.58 -10.22 0.77
C TRP A 393 8.81 -10.10 1.67
N ILE A 394 9.96 -9.68 1.12
CA ILE A 394 11.21 -9.54 1.88
C ILE A 394 11.05 -8.48 2.97
N MET A 395 10.36 -7.38 2.69
CA MET A 395 10.08 -6.35 3.69
C MET A 395 9.30 -6.92 4.89
N ASN A 396 8.19 -7.62 4.62
CA ASN A 396 7.35 -8.22 5.67
C ASN A 396 8.06 -9.37 6.40
N GLU A 397 8.87 -10.15 5.69
CA GLU A 397 9.66 -11.23 6.25
C GLU A 397 10.74 -10.71 7.20
N ASN A 398 11.42 -9.62 6.84
CA ASN A 398 12.37 -8.95 7.73
C ASN A 398 11.68 -8.40 8.97
N GLU A 399 10.52 -7.74 8.81
CA GLU A 399 9.74 -7.23 9.94
C GLU A 399 9.30 -8.37 10.88
N ALA A 400 8.84 -9.49 10.35
CA ALA A 400 8.48 -10.67 11.13
C ALA A 400 9.71 -11.29 11.85
N LYS A 401 10.88 -11.33 11.20
CA LYS A 401 12.14 -11.77 11.84
C LYS A 401 12.56 -10.84 12.97
N ASP A 402 12.43 -9.52 12.79
CA ASP A 402 12.71 -8.54 13.84
C ASP A 402 11.81 -8.72 15.05
N TYR A 403 10.50 -8.95 14.84
CA TYR A 403 9.57 -9.26 15.93
C TYR A 403 9.91 -10.58 16.61
N LEU A 404 10.23 -11.62 15.84
CA LEU A 404 10.62 -12.92 16.38
C LEU A 404 11.87 -12.81 17.26
N ASN A 405 12.90 -12.08 16.81
CA ASN A 405 14.12 -11.84 17.57
C ASN A 405 13.84 -11.11 18.89
N LYS A 406 13.04 -10.03 18.86
CA LYS A 406 12.62 -9.32 20.09
C LYS A 406 11.87 -10.23 21.06
N VAL A 407 10.98 -11.07 20.55
CA VAL A 407 10.22 -12.03 21.37
C VAL A 407 11.14 -13.07 21.99
N LEU A 408 12.12 -13.59 21.23
CA LEU A 408 13.09 -14.56 21.73
C LEU A 408 14.05 -13.94 22.76
N GLU A 409 14.47 -12.69 22.56
CA GLU A 409 15.27 -11.95 23.54
C GLU A 409 14.50 -11.75 24.85
N CYS A 410 13.22 -11.36 24.78
CA CYS A 410 12.35 -11.26 25.94
C CYS A 410 12.16 -12.62 26.63
N ASP A 411 11.91 -13.68 25.85
CA ASP A 411 11.77 -15.05 26.37
C ASP A 411 13.04 -15.51 27.11
N LYS A 412 14.21 -15.23 26.52
CA LYS A 412 15.51 -15.52 27.12
C LYS A 412 15.70 -14.77 28.43
N LEU A 413 15.40 -13.47 28.46
CA LEU A 413 15.51 -12.65 29.65
C LEU A 413 14.58 -13.15 30.76
N ILE A 414 13.34 -13.49 30.44
CA ILE A 414 12.37 -14.05 31.40
C ILE A 414 12.88 -15.38 31.97
N HIS A 415 13.36 -16.28 31.12
CA HIS A 415 13.86 -17.60 31.56
C HIS A 415 15.11 -17.47 32.44
N GLU A 416 16.11 -16.69 32.01
CA GLU A 416 17.39 -16.57 32.71
C GLU A 416 17.27 -15.71 33.98
N GLN A 417 16.57 -14.56 33.92
CA GLN A 417 16.54 -13.60 35.03
C GLN A 417 15.39 -13.81 36.02
N GLN A 418 14.18 -14.12 35.54
CA GLN A 418 13.00 -14.23 36.42
C GLN A 418 12.80 -15.66 36.92
N LEU A 419 12.94 -16.64 36.04
CA LEU A 419 12.74 -18.05 36.38
C LEU A 419 14.02 -18.72 36.89
N GLY A 420 15.20 -18.16 36.57
CA GLY A 420 16.49 -18.75 36.93
C GLY A 420 16.77 -20.09 36.24
N MET A 421 16.13 -20.33 35.10
CA MET A 421 16.23 -21.57 34.32
C MET A 421 17.08 -21.36 33.07
N ALA A 422 17.73 -22.42 32.59
CA ALA A 422 18.41 -22.39 31.30
C ALA A 422 17.39 -22.18 30.17
N TRP A 423 17.63 -21.21 29.29
CA TRP A 423 16.73 -20.93 28.17
C TRP A 423 16.83 -22.02 27.09
N PRO A 424 15.72 -22.72 26.77
CA PRO A 424 15.72 -23.72 25.71
C PRO A 424 15.69 -23.03 24.34
N VAL A 425 16.71 -23.30 23.52
CA VAL A 425 16.80 -22.77 22.15
C VAL A 425 15.67 -23.39 21.30
N SER A 426 14.75 -22.55 20.84
CA SER A 426 13.71 -22.97 19.88
C SER A 426 14.32 -23.24 18.50
N ASP A 427 13.76 -24.20 17.75
CA ASP A 427 14.14 -24.44 16.35
C ASP A 427 13.63 -23.29 15.46
N ILE A 428 14.55 -22.55 14.86
CA ILE A 428 14.29 -21.33 14.06
C ILE A 428 14.88 -21.49 12.64
N ALA A 429 15.22 -22.71 12.22
CA ALA A 429 15.87 -22.98 10.93
C ALA A 429 15.08 -22.46 9.71
N PHE A 430 13.75 -22.35 9.82
CA PHE A 430 12.91 -21.80 8.74
C PHE A 430 13.23 -20.33 8.41
N THR A 431 13.81 -19.56 9.33
CA THR A 431 14.13 -18.14 9.13
C THR A 431 15.38 -17.91 8.25
N GLU A 432 16.11 -18.96 7.89
CA GLU A 432 17.24 -18.87 6.96
C GLU A 432 16.79 -18.59 5.52
N ASN A 433 15.50 -18.82 5.20
CA ASN A 433 14.95 -18.49 3.90
C ASN A 433 14.91 -16.96 3.66
N ILE A 434 15.12 -16.54 2.41
CA ILE A 434 15.04 -15.15 1.97
C ILE A 434 14.18 -15.06 0.71
N GLY A 435 13.00 -14.48 0.86
CA GLY A 435 12.02 -14.27 -0.21
C GLY A 435 10.98 -15.38 -0.32
N PRO A 436 10.06 -15.26 -1.29
CA PRO A 436 8.98 -16.22 -1.49
C PRO A 436 9.50 -17.63 -1.73
N LEU A 437 8.82 -18.62 -1.14
CA LEU A 437 9.15 -20.04 -1.34
C LEU A 437 8.98 -20.39 -2.82
N ALA A 438 10.03 -20.98 -3.39
CA ALA A 438 10.00 -21.52 -4.74
C ALA A 438 9.84 -23.04 -4.63
N SER A 439 8.72 -23.57 -5.13
CA SER A 439 8.47 -25.01 -5.17
C SER A 439 9.64 -25.75 -5.84
N GLU A 440 10.06 -26.88 -5.26
CA GLU A 440 11.17 -27.71 -5.77
C GLU A 440 10.93 -28.20 -7.21
N GLU A 441 9.68 -28.21 -7.67
CA GLU A 441 9.31 -28.57 -9.04
C GLU A 441 9.69 -27.49 -10.08
N GLN A 442 9.73 -26.21 -9.70
CA GLN A 442 10.19 -25.12 -10.58
C GLN A 442 11.71 -25.10 -10.74
N ARG A 443 12.49 -25.60 -9.76
CA ARG A 443 13.98 -25.66 -9.87
C ARG A 443 14.48 -26.73 -10.85
N LYS A 444 13.66 -27.73 -11.18
CA LYS A 444 14.07 -28.88 -12.03
C LYS A 444 13.70 -28.76 -13.50
N LYS A 445 12.84 -27.82 -13.90
CA LYS A 445 12.41 -27.64 -15.30
C LYS A 445 13.14 -26.48 -15.97
N ASN A 446 14.47 -26.59 -16.11
CA ASN A 446 15.12 -25.96 -17.25
C ASN A 446 14.77 -26.82 -18.47
N THR A 447 13.75 -26.42 -19.22
CA THR A 447 13.41 -27.01 -20.51
C THR A 447 14.59 -26.84 -21.46
N ILE A 448 15.26 -27.94 -21.78
CA ILE A 448 16.36 -28.00 -22.75
C ILE A 448 15.77 -27.71 -24.13
N THR A 449 16.31 -26.72 -24.84
CA THR A 449 15.84 -26.32 -26.17
C THR A 449 16.33 -27.31 -27.23
N ALA A 450 15.57 -27.52 -28.31
CA ALA A 450 15.96 -28.42 -29.41
C ALA A 450 17.37 -28.12 -29.98
N HIS A 451 17.78 -26.86 -30.01
CA HIS A 451 19.13 -26.44 -30.38
C HIS A 451 20.22 -26.98 -29.43
N GLN A 452 19.97 -27.00 -28.11
CA GLN A 452 20.92 -27.53 -27.12
C GLN A 452 21.07 -29.05 -27.26
N VAL A 453 19.98 -29.75 -27.60
CA VAL A 453 20.00 -31.19 -27.90
C VAL A 453 20.85 -31.48 -29.15
N ALA A 454 20.69 -30.70 -30.22
CA ALA A 454 21.47 -30.85 -31.44
C ALA A 454 22.97 -30.54 -31.24
N GLU A 455 23.30 -29.50 -30.46
CA GLU A 455 24.67 -29.10 -30.16
C GLU A 455 25.41 -30.15 -29.30
N GLU A 456 24.75 -30.73 -28.29
CA GLU A 456 25.34 -31.76 -27.41
C GLU A 456 25.51 -33.11 -28.15
N ILE A 457 24.63 -33.44 -29.11
CA ILE A 457 24.73 -34.67 -29.93
C ILE A 457 25.81 -34.54 -31.03
N LEU A 458 25.94 -33.39 -31.68
CA LEU A 458 26.90 -33.18 -32.77
C LEU A 458 28.35 -32.99 -32.27
N SER A 459 28.54 -32.43 -31.08
CA SER A 459 29.86 -32.19 -30.45
C SER A 459 30.53 -33.44 -29.85
N THR A 460 29.79 -34.55 -29.69
CA THR A 460 30.34 -35.78 -29.12
C THR A 460 31.23 -36.52 -30.12
N ASN A 461 32.56 -36.32 -30.02
CA ASN A 461 33.56 -37.12 -30.73
C ASN A 461 33.74 -38.49 -30.05
N GLN A 462 33.66 -39.57 -30.85
CA GLN A 462 33.84 -40.96 -30.41
C GLN A 462 35.26 -41.20 -29.86
N SER A 463 35.53 -40.92 -28.58
CA SER A 463 36.71 -41.46 -27.86
C SER A 463 36.80 -41.17 -26.36
N ARG A 464 35.74 -40.71 -25.68
CA ARG A 464 35.74 -40.68 -24.20
C ARG A 464 34.33 -40.67 -23.62
N ALA A 465 33.79 -41.85 -23.33
CA ALA A 465 32.57 -41.98 -22.53
C ALA A 465 32.90 -41.57 -21.08
N SER A 466 32.60 -40.32 -20.74
CA SER A 466 32.58 -39.85 -19.35
C SER A 466 31.33 -40.42 -18.67
N GLU A 467 31.41 -40.84 -17.41
CA GLU A 467 30.26 -41.35 -16.64
C GLU A 467 29.12 -40.32 -16.52
N GLU A 468 29.40 -39.03 -16.74
CA GLU A 468 28.40 -37.96 -16.86
C GLU A 468 27.53 -38.07 -18.14
N TRP A 469 28.05 -38.65 -19.23
CA TRP A 469 27.32 -38.88 -20.47
C TRP A 469 26.22 -39.92 -20.31
N GLU A 470 26.48 -41.05 -19.62
CA GLU A 470 25.45 -42.08 -19.37
C GLU A 470 24.34 -41.59 -18.42
N ARG A 471 24.65 -40.67 -17.49
CA ARG A 471 23.67 -40.05 -16.59
C ARG A 471 22.81 -38.97 -17.26
N LYS A 472 23.38 -38.20 -18.19
CA LYS A 472 22.63 -37.20 -18.99
C LYS A 472 21.81 -37.85 -20.11
N LYS A 473 22.33 -38.94 -20.70
CA LYS A 473 21.67 -39.75 -21.74
C LYS A 473 20.27 -40.21 -21.36
N SER A 474 20.05 -40.59 -20.10
CA SER A 474 18.75 -41.05 -19.59
C SER A 474 17.77 -39.93 -19.24
N ALA A 475 18.20 -38.67 -19.24
CA ALA A 475 17.35 -37.51 -18.97
C ALA A 475 16.94 -36.72 -20.23
N ILE A 476 17.65 -36.90 -21.37
CA ILE A 476 17.49 -36.08 -22.58
C ILE A 476 16.74 -36.81 -23.70
N LEU A 477 16.88 -38.14 -23.83
CA LEU A 477 16.24 -38.97 -24.86
C LEU A 477 15.59 -40.18 -24.19
N GLU A 478 14.26 -40.24 -24.13
CA GLU A 478 13.55 -41.38 -23.53
C GLU A 478 13.39 -42.55 -24.54
N LYS A 479 13.44 -42.28 -25.85
CA LYS A 479 12.88 -43.20 -26.87
C LYS A 479 13.84 -43.71 -27.96
N PHE A 480 14.96 -43.04 -28.26
CA PHE A 480 15.85 -43.43 -29.37
C PHE A 480 17.35 -43.40 -29.03
N PRO A 481 18.21 -44.20 -29.69
CA PRO A 481 19.65 -44.11 -29.53
C PRO A 481 20.22 -42.79 -30.08
N PRO A 482 21.16 -42.12 -29.39
CA PRO A 482 21.73 -40.84 -29.83
C PRO A 482 22.49 -40.94 -31.17
N VAL A 483 23.02 -42.13 -31.50
CA VAL A 483 23.66 -42.41 -32.79
C VAL A 483 22.64 -42.42 -33.94
N LEU A 484 21.41 -42.84 -33.67
CA LEU A 484 20.31 -42.83 -34.63
C LEU A 484 19.84 -41.41 -34.87
N ILE A 485 19.66 -40.62 -33.80
CA ILE A 485 19.28 -39.20 -33.90
C ILE A 485 20.35 -38.40 -34.64
N LYS A 486 21.65 -38.62 -34.37
CA LYS A 486 22.73 -37.96 -35.12
C LYS A 486 22.63 -38.22 -36.63
N LYS A 487 22.39 -39.48 -37.04
CA LYS A 487 22.22 -39.83 -38.46
C LYS A 487 20.96 -39.22 -39.06
N ILE A 488 19.87 -39.11 -38.30
CA ILE A 488 18.63 -38.44 -38.74
C ILE A 488 18.88 -36.95 -38.94
N LEU A 489 19.61 -36.29 -38.03
CA LEU A 489 19.97 -34.88 -38.12
C LEU A 489 20.92 -34.58 -39.29
N GLU A 490 21.91 -35.45 -39.54
CA GLU A 490 22.78 -35.36 -40.71
C GLU A 490 22.00 -35.54 -42.02
N LEU A 491 21.10 -36.54 -42.08
CA LEU A 491 20.22 -36.77 -43.24
C LEU A 491 19.25 -35.60 -43.48
N LEU A 492 18.80 -34.94 -42.41
CA LEU A 492 18.00 -33.70 -42.48
C LEU A 492 18.84 -32.55 -43.06
N CYS A 493 20.08 -32.38 -42.60
CA CYS A 493 21.01 -31.35 -43.09
C CYS A 493 21.29 -31.46 -44.60
N ASP A 494 21.35 -32.69 -45.12
CA ASP A 494 21.71 -32.96 -46.52
C ASP A 494 20.50 -32.84 -47.46
N GLU A 495 19.34 -33.42 -47.10
CA GLU A 495 18.19 -33.53 -48.01
C GLU A 495 17.15 -32.39 -47.86
N SER A 496 17.17 -31.62 -46.77
CA SER A 496 16.19 -30.54 -46.53
C SER A 496 16.70 -29.14 -46.88
N GLY A 497 17.69 -29.05 -47.78
CA GLY A 497 18.26 -27.78 -48.24
C GLY A 497 17.27 -26.80 -48.89
N PHE A 498 16.10 -27.28 -49.34
CA PHE A 498 15.01 -26.44 -49.86
C PHE A 498 14.33 -25.57 -48.78
N LEU A 499 14.46 -25.92 -47.50
CA LEU A 499 13.93 -25.14 -46.37
C LEU A 499 14.87 -23.99 -45.94
N ILE A 500 16.06 -23.92 -46.54
CA ILE A 500 17.11 -22.98 -46.17
C ILE A 500 17.20 -21.89 -47.22
N GLU A 501 17.17 -20.62 -46.81
CA GLU A 501 17.30 -19.50 -47.75
C GLU A 501 18.64 -19.54 -48.50
N GLU A 502 18.60 -19.32 -49.82
CA GLU A 502 19.78 -19.38 -50.70
C GLU A 502 20.91 -18.43 -50.27
N LYS A 503 20.56 -17.31 -49.64
CA LYS A 503 21.50 -16.35 -49.06
C LYS A 503 22.21 -16.88 -47.81
N LEU A 504 21.53 -17.67 -46.98
CA LEU A 504 22.10 -18.28 -45.78
C LEU A 504 23.10 -19.37 -46.16
N ASN A 505 22.80 -20.17 -47.20
CA ASN A 505 23.75 -21.18 -47.72
C ASN A 505 25.07 -20.56 -48.19
N ARG A 506 25.06 -19.40 -48.87
CA ARG A 506 26.28 -18.68 -49.29
C ARG A 506 27.10 -18.14 -48.12
N LEU A 507 26.45 -17.79 -47.00
CA LEU A 507 27.11 -17.29 -45.79
C LEU A 507 27.71 -18.42 -44.94
N LEU A 508 27.20 -19.64 -45.08
CA LEU A 508 27.62 -20.82 -44.32
C LEU A 508 28.73 -21.66 -44.99
N GLU A 509 29.04 -21.41 -46.27
CA GLU A 509 30.13 -22.07 -47.01
C GLU A 509 31.54 -21.97 -46.38
N PRO A 510 31.92 -20.87 -45.68
CA PRO A 510 33.22 -20.76 -45.02
C PRO A 510 33.35 -21.50 -43.68
N LEU A 511 32.25 -21.98 -43.08
CA LEU A 511 32.24 -22.55 -41.72
C LEU A 511 32.58 -24.06 -41.71
N GLU A 512 33.06 -24.54 -40.56
CA GLU A 512 33.36 -25.96 -40.31
C GLU A 512 32.09 -26.83 -40.46
N ALA A 513 32.25 -28.10 -40.86
CA ALA A 513 31.11 -28.96 -41.24
C ALA A 513 30.06 -29.12 -40.12
N ASN A 514 30.49 -29.20 -38.86
CA ASN A 514 29.60 -29.34 -37.71
C ASN A 514 28.87 -28.03 -37.38
N GLU A 515 29.56 -26.89 -37.44
CA GLU A 515 28.95 -25.56 -37.24
C GLU A 515 27.96 -25.23 -38.35
N ARG A 516 28.28 -25.63 -39.59
CA ARG A 516 27.40 -25.52 -40.73
C ARG A 516 26.13 -26.36 -40.56
N CYS A 517 26.25 -27.62 -40.14
CA CYS A 517 25.08 -28.47 -39.93
C CYS A 517 24.23 -27.98 -38.74
N LEU A 518 24.83 -27.48 -37.66
CA LEU A 518 24.07 -26.91 -36.54
C LEU A 518 23.26 -25.67 -36.95
N MET A 519 23.85 -24.75 -37.70
CA MET A 519 23.17 -23.55 -38.19
C MET A 519 22.09 -23.88 -39.23
N LYS A 520 22.32 -24.91 -40.06
CA LYS A 520 21.30 -25.44 -40.98
C LYS A 520 20.14 -26.07 -40.20
N LEU A 521 20.42 -26.88 -39.18
CA LEU A 521 19.41 -27.51 -38.34
C LEU A 521 18.59 -26.49 -37.57
N ASP A 522 19.20 -25.40 -37.08
CA ASP A 522 18.44 -24.33 -36.43
C ASP A 522 17.46 -23.67 -37.41
N SER A 523 17.90 -23.38 -38.64
CA SER A 523 17.01 -22.87 -39.70
C SER A 523 15.90 -23.87 -40.07
N ILE A 524 16.23 -25.17 -40.12
CA ILE A 524 15.27 -26.24 -40.45
C ILE A 524 14.26 -26.43 -39.31
N PHE A 525 14.70 -26.44 -38.05
CA PHE A 525 13.84 -26.53 -36.87
C PHE A 525 12.94 -25.32 -36.74
N SER A 526 13.43 -24.12 -37.04
CA SER A 526 12.61 -22.91 -37.09
C SER A 526 11.55 -22.99 -38.21
N ALA A 527 11.89 -23.55 -39.37
CA ALA A 527 10.95 -23.77 -40.47
C ALA A 527 9.89 -24.85 -40.16
N LEU A 528 10.28 -25.91 -39.44
CA LEU A 528 9.42 -27.04 -39.06
C LEU A 528 8.70 -26.86 -37.71
N LYS A 529 9.01 -25.78 -36.96
CA LYS A 529 8.52 -25.49 -35.60
C LYS A 529 8.81 -26.59 -34.57
N VAL A 530 10.07 -26.99 -34.50
CA VAL A 530 10.57 -27.99 -33.54
C VAL A 530 11.36 -27.25 -32.46
N ASP A 531 10.74 -27.01 -31.30
CA ASP A 531 11.31 -26.10 -30.28
C ASP A 531 11.83 -26.87 -29.04
N THR A 532 11.29 -28.05 -28.76
CA THR A 532 11.61 -28.84 -27.55
C THR A 532 12.30 -30.16 -27.86
N ALA A 533 12.96 -30.75 -26.85
CA ALA A 533 13.56 -32.09 -26.95
C ALA A 533 12.51 -33.17 -27.30
N ASP A 534 11.28 -33.03 -26.79
CA ASP A 534 10.18 -33.95 -27.08
C ASP A 534 9.75 -33.88 -28.56
N ASP A 535 9.80 -32.68 -29.17
CA ASP A 535 9.49 -32.51 -30.59
C ASP A 535 10.54 -33.18 -31.49
N VAL A 536 11.80 -33.21 -31.06
CA VAL A 536 12.89 -33.92 -31.75
C VAL A 536 12.68 -35.44 -31.65
N ASP A 537 12.20 -35.94 -30.52
CA ASP A 537 11.82 -37.36 -30.35
C ASP A 537 10.59 -37.73 -31.20
N VAL A 538 9.62 -36.82 -31.35
CA VAL A 538 8.46 -37.03 -32.23
C VAL A 538 8.89 -37.02 -33.70
N LEU A 539 9.72 -36.06 -34.12
CA LEU A 539 10.28 -35.99 -35.46
C LEU A 539 11.03 -37.28 -35.79
N SER A 540 11.85 -37.77 -34.86
CA SER A 540 12.67 -38.97 -35.04
C SER A 540 11.85 -40.24 -35.33
N LYS A 541 10.60 -40.34 -34.87
CA LYS A 541 9.70 -41.46 -35.17
C LYS A 541 9.37 -41.58 -36.65
N TYR A 542 9.25 -40.46 -37.35
CA TYR A 542 8.92 -40.43 -38.78
C TYR A 542 10.11 -40.81 -39.66
N PHE A 543 11.33 -40.90 -39.10
CA PHE A 543 12.56 -41.29 -39.79
C PHE A 543 13.01 -42.73 -39.48
N VAL A 544 12.21 -43.49 -38.74
CA VAL A 544 12.42 -44.92 -38.46
C VAL A 544 11.26 -45.68 -39.12
N HIS A 545 11.55 -46.56 -40.09
CA HIS A 545 10.50 -47.35 -40.75
C HIS A 545 9.82 -48.28 -39.74
N ILE A 546 8.57 -47.99 -39.42
CA ILE A 546 7.54 -49.02 -39.29
C ILE A 546 7.51 -49.71 -40.65
N THR A 547 7.78 -51.02 -40.68
CA THR A 547 7.47 -51.86 -41.85
C THR A 547 5.98 -51.74 -42.14
N GLU A 548 5.60 -50.85 -43.04
CA GLU A 548 4.31 -50.94 -43.70
C GLU A 548 4.40 -51.98 -44.83
N PRO A 549 3.40 -52.86 -44.98
CA PRO A 549 3.34 -53.82 -46.06
C PRO A 549 3.27 -53.09 -47.40
N LYS A 550 3.86 -53.72 -48.42
CA LYS A 550 3.89 -53.22 -49.80
C LYS A 550 2.49 -52.90 -50.35
N GLU A 551 2.52 -51.90 -51.21
CA GLU A 551 1.47 -51.30 -52.03
C GLU A 551 0.67 -52.32 -52.86
N ASP A 552 -0.65 -52.16 -52.88
CA ASP A 552 -1.46 -52.31 -54.09
C ASP A 552 -1.81 -50.89 -54.57
N GLN A 553 -1.05 -50.39 -55.54
CA GLN A 553 -1.45 -49.24 -56.36
C GLN A 553 -1.98 -49.80 -57.68
N ASN A 554 -3.30 -49.80 -57.83
CA ASN A 554 -3.94 -49.84 -59.14
C ASN A 554 -4.20 -48.38 -59.54
N GLU A 555 -3.36 -47.90 -60.46
CA GLU A 555 -3.53 -46.63 -61.16
C GLU A 555 -4.83 -46.68 -61.97
N ASN A 556 -5.66 -45.65 -61.84
CA ASN A 556 -6.66 -45.33 -62.85
C ASN A 556 -6.45 -43.86 -63.26
N GLN A 557 -5.50 -43.67 -64.16
CA GLN A 557 -5.48 -42.55 -65.07
C GLN A 557 -6.46 -42.90 -66.20
N ASN A 558 -7.53 -42.12 -66.35
CA ASN A 558 -8.39 -42.18 -67.53
C ASN A 558 -8.07 -40.94 -68.37
N GLU A 559 -7.21 -41.13 -69.36
CA GLU A 559 -6.98 -40.21 -70.46
C GLU A 559 -8.07 -40.34 -71.53
N GLU A 560 -8.27 -39.22 -72.21
CA GLU A 560 -9.14 -39.00 -73.35
C GLU A 560 -8.74 -39.84 -74.59
N ARG A 561 -9.70 -40.55 -75.17
CA ARG A 561 -9.87 -40.80 -76.63
C ARG A 561 -11.16 -41.60 -76.81
N GLY A 562 -12.10 -41.26 -77.68
CA GLY A 562 -11.96 -40.65 -79.00
C GLY A 562 -11.73 -41.77 -80.02
N GLU A 563 -12.80 -42.10 -80.75
CA GLU A 563 -12.92 -42.92 -81.98
C GLU A 563 -13.47 -44.36 -81.82
N GLU A 564 -14.77 -44.45 -82.17
CA GLU A 564 -15.42 -45.41 -83.07
C GLU A 564 -14.66 -46.70 -83.43
N GLU A 565 -15.24 -47.86 -83.13
CA GLU A 565 -15.80 -48.83 -84.10
C GLU A 565 -16.25 -50.10 -83.35
N GLU A 566 -17.53 -50.46 -83.53
CA GLU A 566 -18.05 -51.82 -83.35
C GLU A 566 -17.48 -52.75 -84.47
N PRO A 567 -17.61 -54.11 -84.44
CA PRO A 567 -18.49 -54.92 -83.60
C PRO A 567 -17.91 -56.25 -83.06
N ASP A 568 -18.75 -56.87 -82.23
CA ASP A 568 -19.10 -58.30 -82.24
C ASP A 568 -18.37 -59.30 -81.34
N GLU A 569 -19.20 -60.26 -80.93
CA GLU A 569 -19.17 -61.21 -79.83
C GLU A 569 -18.17 -62.38 -79.95
N GLY A 570 -17.93 -63.05 -78.81
CA GLY A 570 -17.36 -64.41 -78.74
C GLY A 570 -16.18 -64.49 -77.75
N VAL A 571 -16.41 -64.70 -76.45
CA VAL A 571 -16.62 -65.99 -75.75
C VAL A 571 -15.35 -66.84 -75.65
N GLU A 572 -15.14 -67.33 -74.42
CA GLU A 572 -14.27 -68.45 -74.00
C GLU A 572 -12.76 -68.16 -73.90
N GLU A 573 -12.02 -68.68 -72.92
CA GLU A 573 -12.29 -69.32 -71.63
C GLU A 573 -10.91 -69.59 -71.05
N GLY A 574 -10.77 -69.44 -69.73
CA GLY A 574 -9.83 -70.22 -68.92
C GLY A 574 -8.33 -69.96 -69.11
N ASP A 575 -7.49 -70.31 -68.15
CA ASP A 575 -7.72 -70.75 -66.79
C ASP A 575 -6.32 -70.81 -66.15
N MET A 576 -6.33 -70.80 -64.83
CA MET A 576 -5.35 -71.50 -63.99
C MET A 576 -3.92 -70.93 -63.95
N GLU A 577 -3.56 -70.34 -62.80
CA GLU A 577 -2.96 -71.08 -61.65
C GLU A 577 -1.45 -71.28 -61.94
N ASP A 578 -0.52 -71.11 -61.02
CA ASP A 578 -0.62 -71.23 -59.58
C ASP A 578 0.71 -70.80 -58.95
N GLU A 579 0.63 -70.49 -57.65
CA GLU A 579 1.53 -70.93 -56.58
C GLU A 579 3.07 -70.79 -56.69
N THR A 580 3.85 -70.62 -55.62
CA THR A 580 3.76 -70.24 -54.19
C THR A 580 5.23 -70.13 -53.72
N SER A 581 5.43 -69.76 -52.44
CA SER A 581 6.56 -70.18 -51.60
C SER A 581 7.83 -69.33 -51.67
N SER A 582 8.57 -69.05 -50.61
CA SER A 582 8.40 -69.15 -49.15
C SER A 582 9.65 -68.53 -48.51
N GLU A 583 9.47 -68.01 -47.29
CA GLU A 583 10.43 -68.03 -46.16
C GLU A 583 11.66 -67.08 -46.06
N ASN A 584 11.64 -66.35 -44.94
CA ASN A 584 12.68 -66.23 -43.87
C ASN A 584 13.64 -65.02 -43.75
N MET A 585 13.45 -64.30 -42.63
CA MET A 585 14.43 -63.86 -41.62
C MET A 585 15.27 -62.56 -41.76
N GLN A 586 15.29 -61.85 -40.62
CA GLN A 586 16.27 -60.91 -40.04
C GLN A 586 16.04 -59.39 -40.19
N SER A 587 15.60 -58.82 -39.06
CA SER A 587 15.41 -57.43 -38.70
C SER A 587 16.68 -56.59 -38.93
N LYS A 588 16.59 -55.60 -39.82
CA LYS A 588 17.48 -54.45 -39.88
C LYS A 588 16.62 -53.21 -39.69
N ASP A 589 16.83 -52.50 -38.58
CA ASP A 589 16.32 -51.14 -38.40
C ASP A 589 16.96 -50.26 -39.50
N THR A 590 16.23 -50.07 -40.59
CA THR A 590 16.72 -49.40 -41.79
C THR A 590 16.18 -47.98 -41.77
N LEU A 591 17.07 -46.99 -41.71
CA LEU A 591 16.73 -45.57 -41.85
C LEU A 591 16.05 -45.33 -43.20
N ILE A 592 15.18 -44.33 -43.27
CA ILE A 592 14.45 -43.98 -44.49
C ILE A 592 15.41 -43.64 -45.63
N HIS A 593 15.11 -44.12 -46.84
CA HIS A 593 15.88 -43.77 -48.04
C HIS A 593 15.82 -42.25 -48.30
N PRO A 594 16.91 -41.58 -48.72
CA PRO A 594 16.96 -40.12 -48.94
C PRO A 594 15.77 -39.54 -49.72
N ASN A 595 15.31 -40.23 -50.77
CA ASN A 595 14.15 -39.82 -51.58
C ASN A 595 12.79 -39.79 -50.82
N LEU A 596 12.67 -40.46 -49.68
CA LEU A 596 11.45 -40.53 -48.87
C LEU A 596 11.43 -39.50 -47.74
N VAL A 597 12.53 -38.74 -47.54
CA VAL A 597 12.64 -37.68 -46.53
C VAL A 597 11.59 -36.60 -46.74
N LEU A 598 11.33 -36.20 -47.99
CA LEU A 598 10.28 -35.23 -48.31
C LEU A 598 8.87 -35.74 -47.97
N LYS A 599 8.60 -37.04 -48.16
CA LYS A 599 7.32 -37.67 -47.82
C LYS A 599 7.15 -37.75 -46.29
N ALA A 600 8.20 -38.15 -45.56
CA ALA A 600 8.22 -38.19 -44.11
C ALA A 600 8.07 -36.80 -43.47
N LEU A 601 8.77 -35.79 -43.98
CA LEU A 601 8.64 -34.40 -43.55
C LEU A 601 7.25 -33.84 -43.85
N ARG A 602 6.68 -34.15 -45.02
CA ARG A 602 5.32 -33.74 -45.35
C ARG A 602 4.29 -34.37 -44.41
N GLN A 603 4.43 -35.65 -44.08
CA GLN A 603 3.54 -36.35 -43.17
C GLN A 603 3.67 -35.79 -41.74
N PHE A 604 4.90 -35.55 -41.27
CA PHE A 604 5.16 -34.85 -40.00
C PHE A 604 4.47 -33.47 -39.97
N VAL A 605 4.64 -32.65 -41.01
CA VAL A 605 4.04 -31.31 -41.09
C VAL A 605 2.52 -31.37 -41.21
N GLU A 606 1.94 -32.31 -41.96
CA GLU A 606 0.48 -32.49 -42.08
C GLU A 606 -0.13 -32.93 -40.74
N ASP A 607 0.51 -33.85 -40.01
CA ASP A 607 0.07 -34.27 -38.68
C ASP A 607 0.21 -33.14 -37.65
N ASN A 608 1.34 -32.42 -37.64
CA ASN A 608 1.54 -31.25 -36.77
C ASN A 608 0.56 -30.11 -37.12
N ARG A 609 0.17 -29.97 -38.39
CA ARG A 609 -0.81 -28.96 -38.84
C ARG A 609 -2.25 -29.36 -38.54
N GLN A 610 -2.56 -30.66 -38.49
CA GLN A 610 -3.85 -31.17 -38.01
C GLN A 610 -3.97 -31.02 -36.50
N GLN A 611 -2.92 -31.32 -35.73
CA GLN A 611 -2.86 -30.99 -34.31
C GLN A 611 -3.00 -29.46 -34.09
N ALA A 612 -2.33 -28.63 -34.90
CA ALA A 612 -2.50 -27.18 -34.85
C ALA A 612 -3.94 -26.72 -35.17
N LYS A 613 -4.68 -27.40 -36.06
CA LYS A 613 -6.10 -27.07 -36.36
C LYS A 613 -7.05 -27.49 -35.24
N VAL A 614 -6.79 -28.60 -34.54
CA VAL A 614 -7.57 -29.01 -33.37
C VAL A 614 -7.26 -28.10 -32.17
N VAL A 615 -5.99 -27.74 -31.98
CA VAL A 615 -5.56 -26.78 -30.95
C VAL A 615 -6.11 -25.37 -31.22
N VAL A 616 -6.29 -24.93 -32.47
CA VAL A 616 -6.90 -23.61 -32.77
C VAL A 616 -8.38 -23.50 -32.35
N LYS A 617 -9.10 -24.62 -32.15
CA LYS A 617 -10.47 -24.60 -31.58
C LYS A 617 -10.52 -24.69 -30.05
N SER A 618 -9.43 -25.07 -29.40
CA SER A 618 -9.33 -25.18 -27.93
C SER A 618 -8.38 -24.15 -27.29
N ALA A 619 -7.56 -23.48 -28.10
CA ALA A 619 -6.77 -22.33 -27.69
C ALA A 619 -7.60 -21.05 -27.88
N GLU A 620 -8.49 -20.80 -26.92
CA GLU A 620 -8.61 -19.43 -26.46
C GLU A 620 -7.18 -18.93 -26.18
N PHE A 621 -6.83 -17.79 -26.77
CA PHE A 621 -5.51 -17.18 -26.74
C PHE A 621 -4.93 -17.16 -25.31
N GLU A 622 -4.14 -18.18 -24.95
CA GLU A 622 -3.32 -18.16 -23.75
C GLU A 622 -2.18 -17.17 -24.00
N ILE A 623 -2.38 -15.94 -23.56
CA ILE A 623 -1.28 -15.03 -23.24
C ILE A 623 -0.37 -15.81 -22.32
N ALA A 624 0.80 -16.24 -22.83
CA ALA A 624 1.86 -16.97 -22.14
C ALA A 624 1.57 -17.13 -20.66
N SER A 625 0.98 -18.27 -20.31
CA SER A 625 0.46 -18.66 -19.01
C SER A 625 0.97 -17.77 -17.88
N LEU A 626 0.07 -17.01 -17.24
CA LEU A 626 0.19 -16.64 -15.84
C LEU A 626 0.47 -17.95 -15.07
N LYS A 627 1.74 -18.35 -14.98
CA LYS A 627 2.15 -19.40 -14.07
C LYS A 627 2.01 -18.77 -12.70
N GLU A 628 0.81 -18.89 -12.15
CA GLU A 628 0.55 -18.53 -10.76
C GLU A 628 1.58 -19.27 -9.91
N ARG A 629 2.30 -18.50 -9.10
CA ARG A 629 3.26 -19.05 -8.17
C ARG A 629 2.52 -20.01 -7.24
N ASP A 630 3.10 -21.18 -7.02
CA ASP A 630 2.58 -22.12 -6.02
C ASP A 630 2.65 -21.48 -4.62
N ALA A 631 1.48 -21.23 -4.04
CA ALA A 631 1.31 -20.61 -2.72
C ALA A 631 1.03 -21.65 -1.61
N SER A 632 1.06 -22.94 -1.94
CA SER A 632 0.66 -24.02 -1.02
C SER A 632 1.53 -24.11 0.24
N GLU A 633 2.80 -23.69 0.18
CA GLU A 633 3.74 -23.73 1.30
C GLU A 633 3.80 -22.44 2.12
N ASP A 634 3.30 -21.33 1.57
CA ASP A 634 3.36 -20.01 2.22
C ASP A 634 2.63 -20.02 3.56
N GLN A 635 1.46 -20.65 3.62
CA GLN A 635 0.67 -20.71 4.85
C GLN A 635 1.44 -21.44 5.95
N LYS A 636 2.14 -22.53 5.61
CA LYS A 636 2.95 -23.28 6.58
C LYS A 636 4.13 -22.46 7.07
N TYR A 637 4.77 -21.71 6.16
CA TYR A 637 5.86 -20.80 6.49
C TYR A 637 5.44 -19.67 7.44
N TRP A 638 4.33 -19.00 7.17
CA TRP A 638 3.87 -17.94 8.07
C TRP A 638 3.36 -18.46 9.42
N MET A 639 2.83 -19.68 9.45
CA MET A 639 2.40 -20.33 10.70
C MET A 639 3.55 -20.82 11.58
N SER A 640 4.79 -20.95 11.07
CA SER A 640 5.93 -21.32 11.91
C SER A 640 6.39 -20.20 12.83
N TYR A 641 6.21 -18.92 12.46
CA TYR A 641 6.53 -17.76 13.32
C TYR A 641 5.80 -17.77 14.68
N PRO A 642 4.46 -17.85 14.75
CA PRO A 642 3.76 -17.92 16.03
C PRO A 642 3.96 -19.27 16.75
N ALA A 643 4.26 -20.35 16.01
CA ALA A 643 4.50 -21.67 16.60
C ALA A 643 5.77 -21.74 17.47
N VAL A 644 6.72 -20.81 17.30
CA VAL A 644 7.90 -20.68 18.16
C VAL A 644 7.53 -20.40 19.63
N LEU A 645 6.39 -19.73 19.85
CA LEU A 645 5.81 -19.53 21.19
C LEU A 645 4.81 -20.65 21.48
N THR A 646 5.28 -21.71 22.13
CA THR A 646 4.40 -22.79 22.59
C THR A 646 3.38 -22.26 23.60
N GLU A 647 2.20 -22.90 23.63
CA GLU A 647 1.14 -22.49 24.55
C GLU A 647 1.57 -22.64 26.02
N GLU A 648 2.47 -23.59 26.31
CA GLU A 648 3.12 -23.76 27.61
C GLU A 648 3.91 -22.50 28.03
N LYS A 649 4.70 -21.90 27.11
CA LYS A 649 5.45 -20.66 27.42
C LYS A 649 4.51 -19.50 27.77
N LYS A 650 3.39 -19.36 27.05
CA LYS A 650 2.39 -18.32 27.35
C LYS A 650 1.75 -18.51 28.72
N GLN A 651 1.43 -19.75 29.09
CA GLN A 651 0.91 -20.07 30.42
C GLN A 651 1.92 -19.73 31.52
N ILE A 652 3.19 -20.07 31.32
CA ILE A 652 4.28 -19.72 32.24
C ILE A 652 4.38 -18.20 32.39
N TRP A 653 4.37 -17.44 31.29
CA TRP A 653 4.43 -15.97 31.35
C TRP A 653 3.23 -15.36 32.07
N SER A 654 2.01 -15.86 31.83
CA SER A 654 0.80 -15.40 32.51
C SER A 654 0.85 -15.69 34.02
N ALA A 655 1.25 -16.90 34.40
CA ALA A 655 1.41 -17.28 35.80
C ALA A 655 2.51 -16.47 36.49
N LEU A 656 3.63 -16.24 35.81
CA LEU A 656 4.73 -15.42 36.32
C LEU A 656 4.29 -13.96 36.53
N SER A 657 3.57 -13.37 35.56
CA SER A 657 3.05 -12.01 35.68
C SER A 657 2.13 -11.86 36.89
N GLN A 658 1.18 -12.79 37.05
CA GLN A 658 0.28 -12.79 38.22
C GLN A 658 1.03 -13.00 39.53
N GLY A 659 2.08 -13.83 39.52
CA GLY A 659 2.95 -14.06 40.67
C GLY A 659 3.73 -12.80 41.07
N LEU A 660 4.31 -12.10 40.09
CA LEU A 660 5.07 -10.87 40.30
C LEU A 660 4.19 -9.72 40.77
N GLU A 661 2.96 -9.61 40.28
CA GLU A 661 1.99 -8.61 40.74
C GLU A 661 1.66 -8.81 42.23
N LYS A 662 1.31 -10.04 42.63
CA LYS A 662 1.09 -10.38 44.04
C LYS A 662 2.33 -10.17 44.90
N TYR A 663 3.51 -10.49 44.37
CA TYR A 663 4.76 -10.26 45.08
C TYR A 663 5.05 -8.77 45.27
N HIS A 664 4.76 -7.94 44.28
CA HIS A 664 4.87 -6.49 44.37
C HIS A 664 3.95 -5.93 45.47
N ASP A 665 2.69 -6.39 45.54
CA ASP A 665 1.76 -5.99 46.60
C ASP A 665 2.30 -6.32 48.00
N VAL A 666 2.88 -7.51 48.17
CA VAL A 666 3.52 -7.92 49.43
C VAL A 666 4.72 -7.02 49.75
N LEU A 667 5.55 -6.69 48.76
CA LEU A 667 6.70 -5.79 48.97
C LEU A 667 6.26 -4.37 49.33
N ALA A 668 5.21 -3.84 48.70
CA ALA A 668 4.64 -2.54 49.02
C ALA A 668 4.06 -2.52 50.43
N SER A 669 3.30 -3.56 50.80
CA SER A 669 2.81 -3.74 52.16
C SER A 669 3.95 -3.81 53.17
N ARG A 670 5.02 -4.57 52.88
CA ARG A 670 6.22 -4.64 53.74
C ARG A 670 6.90 -3.28 53.88
N ALA A 671 7.02 -2.51 52.80
CA ALA A 671 7.62 -1.18 52.86
C ALA A 671 6.82 -0.24 53.78
N ASN A 672 5.48 -0.27 53.69
CA ASN A 672 4.62 0.51 54.57
C ASN A 672 4.72 0.05 56.04
N LEU A 673 4.80 -1.25 56.29
CA LEU A 673 4.99 -1.77 57.64
C LEU A 673 6.36 -1.39 58.22
N LEU A 674 7.40 -1.32 57.40
CA LEU A 674 8.73 -0.86 57.84
C LEU A 674 8.69 0.63 58.25
N THR A 675 8.06 1.49 57.45
CA THR A 675 7.94 2.91 57.80
C THR A 675 7.08 3.13 59.05
N GLU A 676 6.00 2.36 59.20
CA GLU A 676 5.18 2.36 60.42
C GLU A 676 5.99 1.89 61.63
N THR A 677 6.76 0.80 61.49
CA THR A 677 7.60 0.28 62.57
C THR A 677 8.67 1.29 62.99
N ASP A 678 9.28 2.01 62.04
CA ASP A 678 10.27 3.04 62.33
C ASP A 678 9.65 4.26 63.02
N SER A 679 8.45 4.68 62.60
CA SER A 679 7.66 5.70 63.29
C SER A 679 7.34 5.30 64.74
N LEU A 680 6.86 4.07 64.95
CA LEU A 680 6.58 3.55 66.29
C LEU A 680 7.83 3.43 67.15
N ARG A 681 8.99 3.10 66.55
CA ARG A 681 10.28 3.10 67.26
C ARG A 681 10.67 4.51 67.70
N GLN A 682 10.49 5.51 66.84
CA GLN A 682 10.75 6.90 67.18
C GLN A 682 9.84 7.39 68.31
N GLN A 683 8.53 7.12 68.22
CA GLN A 683 7.58 7.45 69.29
C GLN A 683 7.94 6.77 70.62
N ASN A 684 8.31 5.49 70.58
CA ASN A 684 8.77 4.78 71.78
C ASN A 684 10.05 5.39 72.37
N ALA A 685 10.98 5.85 71.54
CA ALA A 685 12.18 6.53 72.01
C ALA A 685 11.84 7.88 72.69
N GLU A 686 10.95 8.66 72.09
CA GLU A 686 10.45 9.93 72.66
C GLU A 686 9.72 9.70 73.99
N LEU A 687 8.84 8.69 74.06
CA LEU A 687 8.15 8.31 75.30
C LEU A 687 9.14 7.86 76.39
N ARG A 688 10.17 7.10 76.04
CA ARG A 688 11.24 6.72 76.98
C ARG A 688 12.00 7.94 77.48
N MET A 689 12.31 8.91 76.62
CA MET A 689 12.96 10.17 77.01
C MET A 689 12.06 11.00 77.94
N LEU A 690 10.78 11.13 77.61
CA LEU A 690 9.80 11.86 78.41
C LEU A 690 9.59 11.20 79.79
N LEU A 691 9.49 9.88 79.82
CA LEU A 691 9.44 9.12 81.08
C LEU A 691 10.70 9.35 81.91
N HIS A 692 11.89 9.31 81.30
CA HIS A 692 13.14 9.59 81.99
C HIS A 692 13.18 11.03 82.56
N GLN A 693 12.62 12.01 81.83
CA GLN A 693 12.47 13.39 82.31
C GLN A 693 11.51 13.49 83.50
N TYR A 694 10.36 12.81 83.45
CA TYR A 694 9.40 12.80 84.55
C TYR A 694 9.94 12.08 85.79
N VAL A 695 10.60 10.94 85.64
CA VAL A 695 11.23 10.20 86.75
C VAL A 695 12.28 11.06 87.46
N ASN A 696 13.06 11.85 86.71
CA ASN A 696 14.13 12.69 87.26
C ASN A 696 13.71 14.13 87.61
N SER A 697 12.42 14.46 87.55
CA SER A 697 11.90 15.78 87.91
C SER A 697 12.17 16.10 89.39
N LYS A 698 12.50 17.37 89.69
CA LYS A 698 12.80 17.83 91.06
C LYS A 698 11.61 17.63 92.01
N VAL A 699 10.39 17.76 91.49
CA VAL A 699 9.14 17.55 92.24
C VAL A 699 9.06 16.14 92.84
N ASN A 700 9.61 15.12 92.19
CA ASN A 700 9.61 13.75 92.73
C ASN A 700 10.47 13.60 93.99
N LYS A 701 11.45 14.48 94.22
CA LYS A 701 12.30 14.49 95.43
C LYS A 701 11.71 15.35 96.56
N GLU A 702 10.74 16.19 96.22
CA GLU A 702 10.05 17.09 97.16
C GLU A 702 8.83 16.43 97.82
N LEU A 703 8.37 15.28 97.31
CA LEU A 703 7.28 14.49 97.87
C LEU A 703 7.76 13.58 99.01
N GLU A 704 6.99 13.47 100.09
CA GLU A 704 7.31 12.62 101.27
C GLU A 704 7.47 11.13 100.89
N ILE A 705 6.75 10.68 99.86
CA ILE A 705 6.93 9.37 99.25
C ILE A 705 7.13 9.58 97.74
N PRO A 706 8.32 9.28 97.19
CA PRO A 706 8.55 9.46 95.76
C PRO A 706 7.70 8.47 94.94
N PRO A 707 7.05 8.90 93.85
CA PRO A 707 6.17 8.06 93.04
C PRO A 707 6.88 6.83 92.43
N THR A 708 8.20 6.88 92.24
CA THR A 708 9.02 5.72 91.86
C THR A 708 8.99 4.57 92.87
N LYS A 709 8.84 4.87 94.18
CA LYS A 709 8.66 3.83 95.22
C LYS A 709 7.26 3.24 95.20
N VAL A 710 6.23 4.05 94.93
CA VAL A 710 4.83 3.59 94.82
C VAL A 710 4.69 2.62 93.64
N LEU A 711 5.25 2.96 92.48
CA LEU A 711 5.28 2.07 91.31
C LEU A 711 6.03 0.75 91.57
N GLN A 712 7.11 0.77 92.39
CA GLN A 712 7.81 -0.45 92.79
C GLN A 712 7.02 -1.32 93.77
N PHE A 713 6.14 -0.73 94.60
CA PHE A 713 5.24 -1.50 95.47
C PHE A 713 4.11 -2.18 94.67
N GLU A 714 3.61 -1.54 93.62
CA GLU A 714 2.58 -2.13 92.74
C GLU A 714 3.14 -3.22 91.81
N LEU A 715 4.44 -3.18 91.46
CA LEU A 715 5.09 -4.21 90.63
C LEU A 715 5.59 -5.43 91.42
N ASN A 716 5.74 -5.31 92.75
CA ASN A 716 6.23 -6.36 93.64
C ASN A 716 5.11 -7.06 94.45
N ASN A 717 3.86 -6.64 94.26
CA ASN A 717 2.65 -7.40 94.60
C ASN A 717 2.12 -8.08 93.34
#